data_AF-A0A096BUN8-F1
#
_entry.id   AF-A0A096BUN8-F1
#
_cell.length_a   1.000
_cell.length_b   1.000
_cell.length_c   1.000
_cell.angle_alpha   90.00
_cell.angle_beta   90.00
_cell.angle_gamma   90.00
#
_symmetry.space_group_name_H-M   'P 1'
#
loop_
_entity.id
_entity.type
_entity.pdbx_description
1 polymer ?
#
loop_
_entity_poly.entity_id
_entity_poly.type
_entity_poly.pdbx_seq_one_letter_code
_entity_poly.pdbx_strand_id
1 'polypeptide(L)'
;MKKITLTTKKYVKNCALAVAFMILPTACTDDIDNTGNNGSEATHITFNIQDATRTADQALAKAMTSRVTHLEMQGLKPSDITVRTFDGHCSDGSTVTIVEETTPGLPSEIDDVQTMTRGEHVYVTNGALSRSFKATAFFGANSGSLSMDGNFKDQVFYGNGTPLEGSLMWKGSQPCGKFYAYGPNLDGLGSLREEGGKKKIDFEVKDIVGQQLDFVTATSDVVTLSQENKKENKCPPIKLTFRHPLTALRFKIGKDVLGEGKKDNISSVTIANVKAKGTYILPVESNKFGIWELSSDNPISFTLTNSNNQYGFRTENNVCIVGSSEHMASDYNTMFMIPQKGEITIKIAVGGKTITGKVSADWKPGTTKTYSFYRKTGNSDYHFTVNGGKVLTYDTKKQPKTETVPFTVTSYKTGGMELGWSVEGYEVSTDGGKQWKSINASEADDMITLDKTSGKGSYTTSGEKVTATVHWDVVDEVANRNKTLQDNPAKGSSQNPYNLATKNLGYDVTVGGNTANCYIVSAPGTYAIPLVYGNAIKNGQTNQSAYDTSRKCYKDYQGKEIASPYILGGKEAKIIWQDGKQVSNNNLRIEKDNLVFTVDKNHIKNGNAVVAVTDNNGVVMWSWHLWFTSTEALNTTKLEKGTNTINVVAKEPLGLAYVKWLQSKNSNGTARTKDRHIKIKLKQTDNNGQTATVEIIQKPVYYREINTTSYQFGRKDPMPNIDVPGFNIEAAAADGKRIQDFIQNPGTFYTGAHLYSEFNNGETYSLWATNTTLEKHDLTDTKKSIYDPCPEGFKVLPVAYIPIFTNNDSYTKGDWDAGRWIQKNMQNYYLLFAPAGRNNLTGQVEEAGKRGIYWAACVNKEANLSGLVFSPSSPSTKEISNVLGAGFAFNNSCGILPIKE
;
A
#
# COMPACT_ATOMS: atom_id res chain seq x y z
N MET A 1 33.64 -42.84 35.18
CA MET A 1 32.62 -43.76 35.72
C MET A 1 31.43 -43.80 34.77
N LYS A 2 31.05 -45.03 34.37
CA LYS A 2 29.83 -45.47 33.67
C LYS A 2 29.48 -44.88 32.28
N LYS A 3 29.96 -45.60 31.26
CA LYS A 3 29.22 -45.89 30.02
C LYS A 3 27.85 -46.49 30.38
N ILE A 4 26.77 -45.98 29.81
CA ILE A 4 25.49 -46.70 29.73
C ILE A 4 25.12 -46.81 28.26
N THR A 5 25.34 -48.03 27.74
CA THR A 5 24.78 -48.55 26.50
C THR A 5 23.32 -48.91 26.77
N LEU A 6 22.37 -48.34 26.03
CA LEU A 6 20.96 -48.76 26.08
C LEU A 6 20.50 -49.19 24.68
N THR A 7 20.14 -50.47 24.63
CA THR A 7 19.88 -51.32 23.47
C THR A 7 18.57 -51.06 22.74
N THR A 8 18.66 -51.13 21.42
CA THR A 8 17.71 -50.86 20.33
C THR A 8 16.52 -51.84 20.20
N LYS A 9 15.82 -52.22 21.29
CA LYS A 9 14.75 -53.26 21.20
C LYS A 9 13.39 -52.95 21.84
N LYS A 10 13.13 -51.72 22.30
CA LYS A 10 11.81 -51.36 22.90
C LYS A 10 10.96 -50.34 22.12
N TYR A 11 11.44 -49.81 20.99
CA TYR A 11 10.68 -48.85 20.17
C TYR A 11 9.82 -49.48 19.06
N VAL A 12 10.01 -50.76 18.73
CA VAL A 12 9.33 -51.39 17.58
C VAL A 12 7.84 -51.70 17.86
N LYS A 13 7.42 -51.89 19.11
CA LYS A 13 6.01 -52.17 19.45
C LYS A 13 5.15 -50.93 19.70
N ASN A 14 5.74 -49.78 20.03
CA ASN A 14 4.99 -48.52 20.15
C ASN A 14 4.93 -47.73 18.83
N CYS A 15 5.83 -47.99 17.88
CA CYS A 15 5.71 -47.44 16.53
C CYS A 15 4.63 -48.14 15.70
N ALA A 16 4.34 -49.44 15.90
CA ALA A 16 3.30 -50.14 15.14
C ALA A 16 1.87 -49.67 15.49
N LEU A 17 1.62 -49.22 16.72
CA LEU A 17 0.31 -48.71 17.13
C LEU A 17 0.13 -47.20 16.85
N ALA A 18 1.24 -46.44 16.81
CA ALA A 18 1.23 -45.04 16.37
C ALA A 18 1.11 -44.87 14.85
N VAL A 19 1.54 -45.87 14.06
CA VAL A 19 1.39 -45.87 12.59
C VAL A 19 -0.05 -46.23 12.16
N ALA A 20 -0.82 -46.95 12.98
CA ALA A 20 -2.22 -47.26 12.68
C ALA A 20 -3.20 -46.10 12.98
N PHE A 21 -2.82 -45.11 13.79
CA PHE A 21 -3.63 -43.91 14.07
C PHE A 21 -3.22 -42.66 13.26
N MET A 22 -2.17 -42.76 12.43
CA MET A 22 -1.72 -41.68 11.53
C MET A 22 -2.09 -41.91 10.05
N ILE A 23 -2.91 -42.93 9.75
CA ILE A 23 -3.55 -43.15 8.45
C ILE A 23 -5.06 -43.04 8.61
N LEU A 24 -5.50 -41.90 9.14
CA LEU A 24 -6.76 -41.30 8.73
C LEU A 24 -6.34 -40.04 7.98
N PRO A 25 -6.69 -39.87 6.69
CA PRO A 25 -6.69 -38.53 6.14
C PRO A 25 -7.66 -37.75 7.01
N THR A 26 -7.13 -36.92 7.92
CA THR A 26 -7.88 -35.80 8.43
C THR A 26 -8.32 -35.05 7.19
N ALA A 27 -9.61 -35.13 6.87
CA ALA A 27 -10.25 -34.16 6.02
C ALA A 27 -9.85 -32.81 6.60
N CYS A 28 -8.91 -32.11 5.94
CA CYS A 28 -8.79 -30.69 6.14
C CYS A 28 -10.13 -30.13 5.70
N THR A 29 -10.96 -29.83 6.69
CA THR A 29 -12.00 -28.82 6.60
C THR A 29 -11.28 -27.51 6.27
N ASP A 30 -11.12 -27.20 4.99
CA ASP A 30 -10.98 -25.81 4.57
C ASP A 30 -12.43 -25.31 4.43
N ASP A 31 -12.91 -24.72 5.52
CA ASP A 31 -14.00 -23.74 5.47
C ASP A 31 -13.54 -22.60 4.56
N ILE A 32 -13.95 -22.65 3.30
CA ILE A 32 -14.06 -21.44 2.50
C ILE A 32 -15.39 -20.81 2.94
N ASP A 33 -15.28 -19.72 3.70
CA ASP A 33 -16.39 -18.81 3.99
C ASP A 33 -17.11 -18.43 2.69
N ASN A 34 -18.22 -19.11 2.43
CA ASN A 34 -19.20 -18.71 1.42
C ASN A 34 -20.35 -18.04 2.17
N THR A 35 -20.13 -16.79 2.57
CA THR A 35 -21.17 -15.98 3.20
C THR A 35 -22.27 -15.65 2.19
N GLY A 36 -23.43 -16.28 2.35
CA GLY A 36 -24.74 -15.72 2.02
C GLY A 36 -25.35 -16.07 0.66
N ASN A 37 -26.12 -17.17 0.60
CA ASN A 37 -27.57 -17.09 0.36
C ASN A 37 -28.23 -18.47 0.49
N ASN A 38 -29.29 -18.54 1.30
CA ASN A 38 -30.20 -19.69 1.39
C ASN A 38 -31.04 -19.80 0.11
N GLY A 39 -30.96 -20.96 -0.56
CA GLY A 39 -31.83 -21.34 -1.68
C GLY A 39 -31.52 -22.74 -2.21
N SER A 40 -32.28 -23.74 -1.74
CA SER A 40 -32.45 -25.11 -2.24
C SER A 40 -31.38 -25.72 -3.17
N GLU A 41 -30.61 -26.68 -2.64
CA GLU A 41 -29.71 -27.58 -3.36
C GLU A 41 -30.47 -28.45 -4.39
N ALA A 42 -30.15 -28.23 -5.66
CA ALA A 42 -30.31 -29.19 -6.75
C ALA A 42 -28.89 -29.69 -7.12
N THR A 43 -28.72 -30.93 -7.61
CA THR A 43 -27.46 -31.65 -7.96
C THR A 43 -26.54 -30.96 -9.00
N HIS A 44 -26.14 -29.73 -8.76
CA HIS A 44 -25.25 -28.95 -9.62
C HIS A 44 -23.84 -29.53 -9.57
N ILE A 45 -23.27 -29.79 -10.75
CA ILE A 45 -21.89 -30.26 -10.88
C ILE A 45 -20.94 -29.10 -10.61
N THR A 46 -20.06 -29.28 -9.62
CA THR A 46 -18.96 -28.37 -9.29
C THR A 46 -17.64 -29.15 -9.19
N PHE A 47 -16.52 -28.48 -9.49
CA PHE A 47 -15.20 -29.11 -9.53
C PHE A 47 -14.27 -28.59 -8.44
N ASN A 48 -13.57 -29.51 -7.77
CA ASN A 48 -12.47 -29.19 -6.88
C ASN A 48 -11.18 -29.07 -7.70
N ILE A 49 -10.68 -27.84 -7.84
CA ILE A 49 -9.55 -27.53 -8.73
C ILE A 49 -8.22 -27.64 -7.98
N GLN A 50 -7.28 -28.37 -8.58
CA GLN A 50 -5.88 -28.48 -8.12
C GLN A 50 -4.91 -28.26 -9.28
N ASP A 51 -3.68 -27.90 -8.93
CA ASP A 51 -2.53 -27.87 -9.83
C ASP A 51 -1.51 -28.91 -9.35
N ALA A 52 -1.07 -29.76 -10.28
CA ALA A 52 -0.10 -30.81 -9.99
C ALA A 52 1.25 -30.29 -9.47
N THR A 53 1.76 -29.17 -10.00
CA THR A 53 3.07 -28.59 -9.63
C THR A 53 3.01 -28.07 -8.20
N ARG A 54 2.04 -27.19 -7.92
CA ARG A 54 1.81 -26.62 -6.57
C ARG A 54 1.56 -27.70 -5.52
N THR A 55 0.79 -28.74 -5.86
CA THR A 55 0.52 -29.86 -4.94
C THR A 55 1.82 -30.61 -4.61
N ALA A 56 2.68 -30.83 -5.62
CA ALA A 56 3.97 -31.48 -5.42
C ALA A 56 4.94 -30.64 -4.59
N ASP A 57 4.96 -29.32 -4.80
CA ASP A 57 5.76 -28.36 -4.01
C ASP A 57 5.32 -28.33 -2.54
N GLN A 58 4.01 -28.30 -2.28
CA GLN A 58 3.46 -28.31 -0.92
C GLN A 58 3.79 -29.61 -0.18
N ALA A 59 3.71 -30.76 -0.85
CA ALA A 59 4.08 -32.05 -0.27
C ALA A 59 5.60 -32.14 0.03
N LEU A 60 6.44 -31.58 -0.83
CA LEU A 60 7.88 -31.45 -0.59
C LEU A 60 8.19 -30.50 0.57
N ALA A 61 7.51 -29.35 0.65
CA ALA A 61 7.67 -28.37 1.71
C ALA A 61 7.28 -28.92 3.11
N LYS A 62 6.34 -29.86 3.15
CA LYS A 62 5.97 -30.59 4.37
C LYS A 62 6.92 -31.77 4.70
N ALA A 63 8.05 -31.89 4.00
CA ALA A 63 9.05 -32.97 4.10
C ALA A 63 8.48 -34.39 3.88
N MET A 64 7.33 -34.54 3.21
CA MET A 64 6.62 -35.81 3.10
C MET A 64 7.09 -36.69 1.92
N THR A 65 7.93 -36.20 1.00
CA THR A 65 8.24 -36.91 -0.26
C THR A 65 9.69 -36.76 -0.72
N SER A 66 10.25 -37.82 -1.32
CA SER A 66 11.56 -37.79 -1.99
C SER A 66 11.53 -36.96 -3.29
N ARG A 67 12.69 -36.55 -3.82
CA ARG A 67 12.79 -35.85 -5.13
C ARG A 67 12.15 -36.66 -6.28
N VAL A 68 12.28 -37.99 -6.24
CA VAL A 68 11.67 -38.88 -7.25
C VAL A 68 10.15 -38.79 -7.15
N THR A 69 9.61 -38.92 -5.95
CA THR A 69 8.17 -38.81 -5.67
C THR A 69 7.62 -37.42 -6.03
N HIS A 70 8.41 -36.37 -5.81
CA HIS A 70 8.05 -35.00 -6.19
C HIS A 70 7.88 -34.85 -7.72
N LEU A 71 8.80 -35.40 -8.51
CA LEU A 71 8.67 -35.40 -9.97
C LEU A 71 7.51 -36.29 -10.44
N GLU A 72 7.31 -37.44 -9.81
CA GLU A 72 6.21 -38.36 -10.15
C GLU A 72 4.83 -37.72 -9.93
N MET A 73 4.64 -36.93 -8.87
CA MET A 73 3.41 -36.16 -8.63
C MET A 73 3.12 -35.17 -9.77
N GLN A 74 4.18 -34.63 -10.39
CA GLN A 74 4.11 -33.76 -11.56
C GLN A 74 3.98 -34.55 -12.88
N GLY A 75 4.06 -35.87 -12.86
CA GLY A 75 4.01 -36.72 -14.06
C GLY A 75 5.35 -36.81 -14.80
N LEU A 76 6.45 -36.48 -14.12
CA LEU A 76 7.81 -36.43 -14.66
C LEU A 76 8.69 -37.51 -14.02
N LYS A 77 9.79 -37.86 -14.69
CA LYS A 77 10.84 -38.73 -14.14
C LYS A 77 12.18 -37.99 -14.04
N PRO A 78 13.12 -38.45 -13.20
CA PRO A 78 14.43 -37.80 -13.07
C PRO A 78 15.18 -37.60 -14.39
N SER A 79 15.04 -38.53 -15.34
CA SER A 79 15.69 -38.42 -16.66
C SER A 79 15.13 -37.30 -17.54
N ASP A 80 13.97 -36.72 -17.20
CA ASP A 80 13.40 -35.59 -17.93
C ASP A 80 14.05 -34.25 -17.50
N ILE A 81 14.77 -34.24 -16.38
CA ILE A 81 15.46 -33.05 -15.84
C ILE A 81 16.92 -33.11 -16.30
N THR A 82 17.22 -32.47 -17.42
CA THR A 82 18.56 -32.50 -18.02
C THR A 82 19.22 -31.12 -18.05
N VAL A 83 20.55 -31.11 -17.91
CA VAL A 83 21.41 -29.98 -18.25
C VAL A 83 22.30 -30.40 -19.42
N ARG A 84 22.34 -29.60 -20.49
CA ARG A 84 23.10 -29.88 -21.72
C ARG A 84 23.83 -28.63 -22.19
N THR A 85 24.93 -28.81 -22.89
CA THR A 85 25.69 -27.71 -23.47
C THR A 85 25.79 -27.85 -24.98
N PHE A 86 25.63 -26.74 -25.69
CA PHE A 86 25.77 -26.64 -27.13
C PHE A 86 26.71 -25.50 -27.49
N ASP A 87 27.37 -25.60 -28.64
CA ASP A 87 28.14 -24.48 -29.19
C ASP A 87 27.22 -23.59 -30.04
N GLY A 88 27.46 -22.29 -29.94
CA GLY A 88 26.87 -21.25 -30.77
C GLY A 88 27.92 -20.28 -31.29
N HIS A 89 27.53 -19.47 -32.26
CA HIS A 89 28.41 -18.51 -32.91
C HIS A 89 27.75 -17.13 -32.98
N CYS A 90 28.54 -16.10 -32.75
CA CYS A 90 28.15 -14.72 -33.00
C CYS A 90 28.56 -14.32 -34.42
N SER A 91 27.82 -13.40 -35.03
CA SER A 91 28.10 -12.86 -36.36
C SER A 91 29.45 -12.12 -36.47
N ASP A 92 30.11 -11.83 -35.35
CA ASP A 92 31.46 -11.25 -35.30
C ASP A 92 32.59 -12.31 -35.27
N GLY A 93 32.25 -13.59 -35.39
CA GLY A 93 33.20 -14.72 -35.36
C GLY A 93 33.51 -15.25 -33.96
N SER A 94 33.00 -14.65 -32.89
CA SER A 94 33.16 -15.19 -31.53
C SER A 94 32.28 -16.42 -31.29
N THR A 95 32.75 -17.31 -30.41
CA THR A 95 32.01 -18.51 -30.00
C THR A 95 31.28 -18.27 -28.67
N VAL A 96 30.11 -18.88 -28.56
CA VAL A 96 29.20 -18.79 -27.42
C VAL A 96 28.88 -20.20 -26.95
N THR A 97 28.82 -20.43 -25.65
CA THR A 97 28.29 -21.67 -25.07
C THR A 97 26.83 -21.46 -24.68
N ILE A 98 25.98 -22.40 -25.06
CA ILE A 98 24.56 -22.42 -24.74
C ILE A 98 24.33 -23.53 -23.72
N VAL A 99 23.93 -23.17 -22.52
CA VAL A 99 23.52 -24.12 -21.48
C VAL A 99 22.00 -24.24 -21.52
N GLU A 100 21.51 -25.43 -21.84
CA GLU A 100 20.10 -25.78 -21.71
C GLU A 100 19.88 -26.42 -20.34
N GLU A 101 19.02 -25.83 -19.52
CA GLU A 101 18.56 -26.39 -18.24
C GLU A 101 17.08 -26.73 -18.33
N THR A 102 16.68 -27.95 -17.96
CA THR A 102 15.27 -28.36 -17.89
C THR A 102 14.82 -28.43 -16.44
N THR A 103 13.70 -27.79 -16.14
CA THR A 103 13.09 -27.76 -14.80
C THR A 103 11.66 -28.29 -14.85
N PRO A 104 11.19 -28.93 -13.77
CA PRO A 104 9.80 -29.39 -13.69
C PRO A 104 8.85 -28.20 -13.50
N GLY A 105 7.68 -28.29 -14.10
CA GLY A 105 6.65 -27.26 -14.01
C GLY A 105 7.01 -25.94 -14.70
N LEU A 106 6.23 -24.92 -14.38
CA LEU A 106 6.53 -23.53 -14.70
C LEU A 106 7.39 -22.95 -13.55
N PRO A 107 8.19 -21.90 -13.80
CA PRO A 107 9.07 -21.34 -12.77
C PRO A 107 8.26 -21.04 -11.49
N SER A 108 8.78 -21.46 -10.33
CA SER A 108 8.00 -21.49 -9.08
C SER A 108 7.38 -20.13 -8.76
N GLU A 109 6.08 -20.13 -8.49
CA GLU A 109 5.27 -18.99 -8.02
C GLU A 109 5.63 -18.52 -6.60
N ILE A 110 6.65 -19.10 -5.97
CA ILE A 110 7.07 -18.75 -4.60
C ILE A 110 7.81 -17.40 -4.56
N ASP A 111 8.18 -16.85 -5.72
CA ASP A 111 9.06 -15.68 -5.83
C ASP A 111 8.46 -14.42 -6.48
N ASP A 112 7.13 -14.29 -6.66
CA ASP A 112 6.59 -13.00 -7.11
C ASP A 112 5.26 -12.63 -6.44
N VAL A 113 5.28 -11.41 -5.90
CA VAL A 113 4.10 -10.57 -5.64
C VAL A 113 3.14 -10.71 -6.82
N GLN A 114 1.89 -11.06 -6.53
CA GLN A 114 0.82 -11.01 -7.51
C GLN A 114 0.73 -9.63 -8.13
N THR A 115 1.30 -9.48 -9.32
CA THR A 115 0.98 -8.40 -10.24
C THR A 115 1.24 -8.86 -11.67
N MET A 116 0.26 -8.59 -12.51
CA MET A 116 0.06 -9.11 -13.87
C MET A 116 1.24 -8.83 -14.81
N THR A 117 1.92 -9.87 -15.30
CA THR A 117 2.92 -9.75 -16.38
C THR A 117 3.01 -10.99 -17.25
N ARG A 118 1.99 -11.40 -18.03
CA ARG A 118 2.16 -12.59 -18.91
C ARG A 118 1.33 -12.51 -20.19
N GLY A 119 1.80 -13.11 -21.29
CA GLY A 119 0.86 -13.81 -22.17
C GLY A 119 0.15 -14.83 -21.29
N GLU A 120 -1.15 -14.63 -21.04
CA GLU A 120 -1.79 -14.94 -19.76
C GLU A 120 -1.59 -16.39 -19.26
N HIS A 121 -0.67 -16.61 -18.31
CA HIS A 121 -0.44 -17.89 -17.64
C HIS A 121 -1.64 -18.37 -16.85
N VAL A 122 -1.85 -19.67 -16.87
CA VAL A 122 -2.92 -20.30 -16.14
C VAL A 122 -2.37 -20.91 -14.86
N TYR A 123 -2.91 -20.54 -13.70
CA TYR A 123 -2.42 -21.02 -12.40
C TYR A 123 -3.57 -21.31 -11.45
N VAL A 124 -3.32 -22.02 -10.35
CA VAL A 124 -4.34 -22.31 -9.33
C VAL A 124 -4.01 -21.62 -8.01
N THR A 125 -4.82 -20.64 -7.60
CA THR A 125 -4.75 -19.99 -6.29
C THR A 125 -6.03 -20.27 -5.52
N ASN A 126 -5.90 -20.66 -4.23
CA ASN A 126 -7.04 -20.95 -3.34
C ASN A 126 -8.09 -21.90 -3.95
N GLY A 127 -7.65 -22.91 -4.70
CA GLY A 127 -8.55 -23.90 -5.29
C GLY A 127 -9.35 -23.37 -6.50
N ALA A 128 -8.93 -22.27 -7.11
CA ALA A 128 -9.49 -21.73 -8.35
C ALA A 128 -8.42 -21.55 -9.43
N LEU A 129 -8.72 -21.99 -10.65
CA LEU A 129 -7.92 -21.71 -11.84
C LEU A 129 -8.01 -20.21 -12.19
N SER A 130 -6.92 -19.59 -12.63
CA SER A 130 -6.87 -18.14 -12.93
C SER A 130 -7.72 -17.74 -14.15
N ARG A 131 -8.24 -18.72 -14.90
CA ARG A 131 -9.09 -18.54 -16.09
C ARG A 131 -10.24 -19.53 -16.08
N SER A 132 -11.29 -19.21 -16.83
CA SER A 132 -12.35 -20.15 -17.15
C SER A 132 -11.82 -21.30 -18.01
N PHE A 133 -12.49 -22.44 -17.95
CA PHE A 133 -12.11 -23.65 -18.68
C PHE A 133 -13.37 -24.33 -19.25
N LYS A 134 -13.17 -25.26 -20.19
CA LYS A 134 -14.21 -26.12 -20.73
C LYS A 134 -14.11 -27.51 -20.11
N ALA A 135 -15.24 -28.15 -19.86
CA ALA A 135 -15.28 -29.55 -19.43
C ALA A 135 -16.34 -30.33 -20.23
N THR A 136 -16.00 -31.58 -20.57
CA THR A 136 -16.90 -32.56 -21.18
C THR A 136 -17.10 -33.75 -20.24
N ALA A 137 -18.36 -34.15 -20.01
CA ALA A 137 -18.71 -35.30 -19.17
C ALA A 137 -19.04 -36.54 -19.99
N PHE A 138 -18.67 -37.69 -19.44
CA PHE A 138 -19.02 -39.01 -19.93
C PHE A 138 -19.75 -39.75 -18.82
N PHE A 139 -21.01 -40.10 -19.05
CA PHE A 139 -21.87 -40.76 -18.07
C PHE A 139 -22.24 -42.18 -18.50
N GLY A 140 -22.55 -43.03 -17.52
CA GLY A 140 -22.99 -44.39 -17.77
C GLY A 140 -23.61 -45.08 -16.55
N ALA A 141 -24.24 -46.23 -16.79
CA ALA A 141 -24.83 -47.08 -15.75
C ALA A 141 -23.77 -47.76 -14.87
N ASN A 142 -22.57 -48.00 -15.41
CA ASN A 142 -21.43 -48.58 -14.74
C ASN A 142 -20.11 -47.94 -15.24
N SER A 143 -19.03 -48.09 -14.48
CA SER A 143 -17.73 -47.46 -14.76
C SER A 143 -17.05 -47.91 -16.06
N GLY A 144 -17.43 -49.07 -16.60
CA GLY A 144 -16.85 -49.64 -17.83
C GLY A 144 -17.58 -49.25 -19.12
N SER A 145 -18.72 -48.56 -19.04
CA SER A 145 -19.55 -48.20 -20.19
C SER A 145 -20.03 -46.75 -20.09
N LEU A 146 -19.09 -45.83 -20.22
CA LEU A 146 -19.35 -44.39 -20.21
C LEU A 146 -19.44 -43.85 -21.65
N SER A 147 -20.42 -43.00 -21.92
CA SER A 147 -20.63 -42.32 -23.20
C SER A 147 -20.66 -40.81 -23.01
N MET A 148 -20.18 -40.05 -24.00
CA MET A 148 -20.20 -38.58 -23.97
C MET A 148 -21.63 -38.06 -23.81
N ASP A 149 -21.86 -37.15 -22.87
CA ASP A 149 -23.13 -36.44 -22.76
C ASP A 149 -23.09 -35.18 -23.64
N GLY A 150 -23.93 -35.15 -24.69
CA GLY A 150 -23.99 -34.05 -25.63
C GLY A 150 -24.34 -32.70 -24.98
N ASN A 151 -25.12 -32.70 -23.89
CA ASN A 151 -25.47 -31.48 -23.17
C ASN A 151 -24.31 -30.97 -22.30
N PHE A 152 -23.38 -31.85 -21.92
CA PHE A 152 -22.19 -31.49 -21.16
C PHE A 152 -20.97 -31.27 -22.06
N LYS A 153 -21.08 -31.41 -23.39
CA LYS A 153 -19.93 -31.25 -24.27
C LYS A 153 -19.44 -29.80 -24.26
N ASP A 154 -18.17 -29.63 -23.89
CA ASP A 154 -17.43 -28.37 -23.88
C ASP A 154 -18.12 -27.23 -23.08
N GLN A 155 -18.81 -27.61 -22.01
CA GLN A 155 -19.46 -26.66 -21.10
C GLN A 155 -18.44 -25.79 -20.37
N VAL A 156 -18.76 -24.50 -20.19
CA VAL A 156 -17.83 -23.50 -19.64
C VAL A 156 -17.99 -23.39 -18.13
N PHE A 157 -16.87 -23.40 -17.42
CA PHE A 157 -16.79 -23.24 -15.97
C PHE A 157 -15.91 -22.05 -15.62
N TYR A 158 -16.30 -21.33 -14.56
CA TYR A 158 -15.45 -20.37 -13.88
C TYR A 158 -14.23 -21.07 -13.27
N GLY A 159 -13.19 -20.29 -13.00
CA GLY A 159 -11.96 -20.79 -12.40
C GLY A 159 -12.15 -21.55 -11.08
N ASN A 160 -13.16 -21.16 -10.28
CA ASN A 160 -13.52 -21.84 -9.03
C ASN A 160 -14.29 -23.16 -9.22
N GLY A 161 -14.49 -23.62 -10.47
CA GLY A 161 -15.17 -24.87 -10.78
C GLY A 161 -16.70 -24.80 -10.80
N THR A 162 -17.30 -23.60 -10.75
CA THR A 162 -18.76 -23.41 -10.93
C THR A 162 -19.14 -23.20 -12.39
N PRO A 163 -20.29 -23.69 -12.87
CA PRO A 163 -20.71 -23.53 -14.27
C PRO A 163 -21.06 -22.06 -14.60
N LEU A 164 -20.73 -21.62 -15.82
CA LEU A 164 -20.98 -20.24 -16.30
C LEU A 164 -22.45 -20.03 -16.72
N GLU A 165 -23.08 -21.04 -17.33
CA GLU A 165 -24.48 -21.00 -17.78
C GLU A 165 -25.23 -22.28 -17.36
N GLY A 166 -26.42 -22.12 -16.76
CA GLY A 166 -27.39 -23.19 -16.51
C GLY A 166 -27.06 -24.19 -15.39
N SER A 167 -28.11 -24.76 -14.78
CA SER A 167 -28.01 -25.86 -13.82
C SER A 167 -27.59 -27.15 -14.52
N LEU A 168 -26.29 -27.39 -14.66
CA LEU A 168 -25.78 -28.69 -15.13
C LEU A 168 -25.93 -29.74 -14.02
N MET A 169 -26.94 -30.58 -14.17
CA MET A 169 -27.38 -31.54 -13.15
C MET A 169 -26.85 -32.95 -13.41
N TRP A 170 -26.35 -33.63 -12.37
CA TRP A 170 -25.99 -35.04 -12.50
C TRP A 170 -27.26 -35.92 -12.62
N LYS A 171 -27.39 -36.67 -13.73
CA LYS A 171 -28.51 -37.59 -13.97
C LYS A 171 -28.39 -38.86 -13.11
N GLY A 172 -29.26 -39.02 -12.11
CA GLY A 172 -29.23 -40.18 -11.20
C GLY A 172 -29.36 -41.57 -11.86
N SER A 173 -29.95 -41.64 -13.07
CA SER A 173 -30.03 -42.86 -13.89
C SER A 173 -28.68 -43.32 -14.45
N GLN A 174 -27.67 -42.44 -14.46
CA GLN A 174 -26.29 -42.73 -14.87
C GLN A 174 -25.34 -42.40 -13.71
N PRO A 175 -25.19 -43.30 -12.73
CA PRO A 175 -24.48 -43.01 -11.50
C PRO A 175 -22.97 -42.84 -11.69
N CYS A 176 -22.37 -43.34 -12.77
CA CYS A 176 -20.93 -43.21 -13.01
C CYS A 176 -20.64 -42.09 -14.00
N GLY A 177 -19.66 -41.24 -13.70
CA GLY A 177 -19.28 -40.09 -14.50
C GLY A 177 -17.77 -39.88 -14.55
N LYS A 178 -17.26 -39.42 -15.70
CA LYS A 178 -15.86 -39.06 -15.90
C LYS A 178 -15.76 -37.77 -16.70
N PHE A 179 -14.84 -36.90 -16.31
CA PHE A 179 -14.76 -35.54 -16.83
C PHE A 179 -13.39 -35.27 -17.44
N TYR A 180 -13.41 -34.64 -18.61
CA TYR A 180 -12.23 -34.18 -19.32
C TYR A 180 -12.33 -32.68 -19.44
N ALA A 181 -11.36 -31.97 -18.87
CA ALA A 181 -11.36 -30.52 -18.84
C ALA A 181 -10.09 -29.95 -19.52
N TYR A 182 -10.24 -28.78 -20.12
CA TYR A 182 -9.16 -28.07 -20.77
C TYR A 182 -9.41 -26.58 -20.80
N GLY A 183 -8.35 -25.79 -20.84
CA GLY A 183 -8.43 -24.33 -20.83
C GLY A 183 -7.13 -23.65 -21.28
N PRO A 184 -7.11 -22.31 -21.28
CA PRO A 184 -8.21 -21.41 -20.89
C PRO A 184 -9.35 -21.36 -21.95
N ASN A 185 -10.56 -20.99 -21.55
CA ASN A 185 -11.67 -20.76 -22.49
C ASN A 185 -11.44 -19.45 -23.28
N LEU A 186 -10.88 -19.56 -24.48
CA LEU A 186 -10.60 -18.45 -25.38
C LEU A 186 -11.10 -18.76 -26.79
N ASP A 187 -11.44 -17.71 -27.53
CA ASP A 187 -11.80 -17.80 -28.94
C ASP A 187 -10.63 -18.39 -29.75
N GLY A 188 -10.91 -19.49 -30.45
CA GLY A 188 -9.94 -20.17 -31.31
C GLY A 188 -9.21 -21.38 -30.71
N LEU A 189 -9.48 -21.77 -29.45
CA LEU A 189 -9.05 -23.07 -28.93
C LEU A 189 -9.97 -24.19 -29.47
N GLY A 190 -9.40 -25.33 -29.88
CA GLY A 190 -10.15 -26.46 -30.42
C GLY A 190 -11.25 -27.00 -29.49
N SER A 191 -12.18 -27.75 -30.06
CA SER A 191 -13.23 -28.48 -29.31
C SER A 191 -12.81 -29.91 -29.01
N LEU A 192 -13.26 -30.48 -27.90
CA LEU A 192 -12.99 -31.88 -27.60
C LEU A 192 -13.76 -32.76 -28.59
N ARG A 193 -13.04 -33.68 -29.23
CA ARG A 193 -13.63 -34.70 -30.12
C ARG A 193 -13.24 -36.10 -29.65
N GLU A 194 -14.13 -37.04 -29.92
CA GLU A 194 -13.86 -38.46 -29.73
C GLU A 194 -13.67 -39.13 -31.08
N GLU A 195 -12.52 -39.78 -31.26
CA GLU A 195 -12.15 -40.45 -32.50
C GLU A 195 -11.37 -41.73 -32.16
N GLY A 196 -11.87 -42.90 -32.57
CA GLY A 196 -11.26 -44.19 -32.24
C GLY A 196 -11.15 -44.45 -30.72
N GLY A 197 -12.09 -43.94 -29.92
CA GLY A 197 -12.09 -44.04 -28.44
C GLY A 197 -11.13 -43.08 -27.72
N LYS A 198 -10.31 -42.32 -28.46
CA LYS A 198 -9.39 -41.30 -27.93
C LYS A 198 -10.08 -39.94 -27.85
N LYS A 199 -9.75 -39.18 -26.80
CA LYS A 199 -10.28 -37.82 -26.57
C LYS A 199 -9.22 -36.84 -27.07
N LYS A 200 -9.50 -36.12 -28.15
CA LYS A 200 -8.55 -35.33 -28.91
C LYS A 200 -8.91 -33.85 -28.90
N ILE A 201 -7.90 -32.98 -28.85
CA ILE A 201 -8.02 -31.52 -29.01
C ILE A 201 -6.93 -31.07 -29.98
N ASP A 202 -7.29 -30.32 -31.01
CA ASP A 202 -6.30 -29.70 -31.89
C ASP A 202 -5.83 -28.37 -31.30
N PHE A 203 -4.53 -28.13 -31.38
CA PHE A 203 -3.88 -26.96 -30.84
C PHE A 203 -2.86 -26.39 -31.82
N GLU A 204 -2.83 -25.07 -31.89
CA GLU A 204 -1.89 -24.30 -32.68
C GLU A 204 -1.26 -23.22 -31.79
N VAL A 205 0.07 -23.23 -31.74
CA VAL A 205 0.84 -22.17 -31.07
C VAL A 205 0.69 -20.89 -31.89
N LYS A 206 0.21 -19.81 -31.26
CA LYS A 206 0.09 -18.50 -31.93
C LYS A 206 1.45 -17.93 -32.31
N ASP A 207 1.52 -17.33 -33.50
CA ASP A 207 2.74 -16.74 -34.05
C ASP A 207 3.28 -15.58 -33.20
N ILE A 208 2.37 -14.80 -32.62
CA ILE A 208 2.71 -13.72 -31.69
C ILE A 208 2.89 -14.33 -30.31
N VAL A 209 4.13 -14.32 -29.80
CA VAL A 209 4.50 -14.90 -28.48
C VAL A 209 3.60 -14.38 -27.36
N GLY A 210 3.28 -13.08 -27.36
CA GLY A 210 2.40 -12.49 -26.36
C GLY A 210 0.93 -12.92 -26.40
N GLN A 211 0.53 -13.61 -27.47
CA GLN A 211 -0.80 -14.21 -27.65
C GLN A 211 -0.77 -15.73 -27.53
N GLN A 212 0.39 -16.33 -27.22
CA GLN A 212 0.46 -17.77 -26.98
C GLN A 212 -0.33 -18.14 -25.73
N LEU A 213 -0.99 -19.29 -25.81
CA LEU A 213 -1.84 -19.80 -24.74
C LEU A 213 -1.06 -20.79 -23.90
N ASP A 214 -1.11 -20.60 -22.59
CA ASP A 214 -0.71 -21.62 -21.63
C ASP A 214 -1.82 -22.68 -21.52
N PHE A 215 -1.81 -23.61 -22.47
CA PHE A 215 -2.79 -24.68 -22.55
C PHE A 215 -2.71 -25.56 -21.29
N VAL A 216 -3.84 -25.80 -20.64
CA VAL A 216 -3.95 -26.68 -19.47
C VAL A 216 -5.02 -27.74 -19.67
N THR A 217 -4.82 -28.92 -19.09
CA THR A 217 -5.79 -30.04 -19.16
C THR A 217 -5.90 -30.77 -17.83
N ALA A 218 -7.06 -31.37 -17.58
CA ALA A 218 -7.32 -32.24 -16.46
C ALA A 218 -8.20 -33.42 -16.88
N THR A 219 -8.02 -34.57 -16.22
CA THR A 219 -8.87 -35.75 -16.37
C THR A 219 -9.22 -36.25 -14.98
N SER A 220 -10.50 -36.40 -14.69
CA SER A 220 -10.97 -36.93 -13.41
C SER A 220 -10.82 -38.45 -13.35
N ASP A 221 -10.82 -39.00 -12.14
CA ASP A 221 -11.18 -40.40 -11.94
C ASP A 221 -12.66 -40.65 -12.32
N VAL A 222 -13.06 -41.92 -12.39
CA VAL A 222 -14.49 -42.24 -12.48
C VAL A 222 -15.13 -41.96 -11.13
N VAL A 223 -16.03 -40.99 -11.09
CA VAL A 223 -16.80 -40.61 -9.92
C VAL A 223 -18.14 -41.34 -9.96
N THR A 224 -18.56 -41.93 -8.84
CA THR A 224 -19.84 -42.65 -8.75
C THR A 224 -20.75 -41.99 -7.72
N LEU A 225 -21.99 -41.71 -8.11
CA LEU A 225 -23.04 -41.27 -7.19
C LEU A 225 -23.34 -42.37 -6.17
N SER A 226 -22.92 -42.16 -4.92
CA SER A 226 -23.25 -43.02 -3.79
C SER A 226 -24.76 -42.98 -3.48
N GLN A 227 -25.25 -43.94 -2.69
CA GLN A 227 -26.65 -43.91 -2.22
C GLN A 227 -26.92 -42.72 -1.29
N GLU A 228 -25.93 -42.30 -0.51
CA GLU A 228 -26.01 -41.13 0.38
C GLU A 228 -26.14 -39.83 -0.42
N ASN A 229 -25.30 -39.66 -1.44
CA ASN A 229 -25.39 -38.54 -2.39
C ASN A 229 -26.76 -38.44 -3.07
N LYS A 230 -27.35 -39.58 -3.44
CA LYS A 230 -28.69 -39.65 -4.03
C LYS A 230 -29.78 -39.26 -3.03
N LYS A 231 -29.67 -39.70 -1.77
CA LYS A 231 -30.63 -39.38 -0.70
C LYS A 231 -30.60 -37.89 -0.34
N GLU A 232 -29.44 -37.28 -0.37
CA GLU A 232 -29.23 -35.87 -0.02
C GLU A 232 -29.38 -34.91 -1.22
N ASN A 233 -29.64 -35.41 -2.43
CA ASN A 233 -29.61 -34.61 -3.67
C ASN A 233 -28.29 -33.83 -3.87
N LYS A 234 -27.15 -34.44 -3.49
CA LYS A 234 -25.81 -33.80 -3.56
C LYS A 234 -24.90 -34.43 -4.60
N CYS A 235 -24.17 -33.59 -5.33
CA CYS A 235 -23.11 -34.03 -6.24
C CYS A 235 -21.87 -34.48 -5.43
N PRO A 236 -21.23 -35.62 -5.78
CA PRO A 236 -19.97 -36.03 -5.16
C PRO A 236 -18.84 -35.06 -5.55
N PRO A 237 -17.80 -34.88 -4.71
CA PRO A 237 -16.69 -34.01 -5.05
C PRO A 237 -15.95 -34.53 -6.28
N ILE A 238 -15.91 -33.74 -7.35
CA ILE A 238 -15.20 -34.10 -8.58
C ILE A 238 -13.86 -33.38 -8.60
N LYS A 239 -12.78 -34.14 -8.48
CA LYS A 239 -11.43 -33.61 -8.47
C LYS A 239 -10.90 -33.41 -9.89
N LEU A 240 -10.48 -32.19 -10.22
CA LEU A 240 -9.74 -31.88 -11.45
C LEU A 240 -8.35 -31.37 -11.08
N THR A 241 -7.32 -32.14 -11.45
CA THR A 241 -5.91 -31.75 -11.28
C THR A 241 -5.37 -31.29 -12.63
N PHE A 242 -5.27 -29.97 -12.81
CA PHE A 242 -4.76 -29.37 -14.03
C PHE A 242 -3.24 -29.53 -14.15
N ARG A 243 -2.81 -29.69 -15.40
CA ARG A 243 -1.42 -29.82 -15.81
C ARG A 243 -1.19 -29.05 -17.11
N HIS A 244 0.04 -28.61 -17.32
CA HIS A 244 0.47 -27.88 -18.52
C HIS A 244 1.03 -28.84 -19.57
N PRO A 245 0.34 -29.15 -20.68
CA PRO A 245 0.84 -30.09 -21.67
C PRO A 245 1.93 -29.51 -22.57
N LEU A 246 2.21 -28.21 -22.47
CA LEU A 246 3.25 -27.53 -23.25
C LEU A 246 4.60 -27.52 -22.51
N THR A 247 5.64 -27.14 -23.23
CA THR A 247 6.97 -26.81 -22.69
C THR A 247 7.15 -25.30 -22.73
N ALA A 248 7.52 -24.70 -21.60
CA ALA A 248 7.88 -23.29 -21.54
C ALA A 248 9.36 -23.09 -21.90
N LEU A 249 9.68 -22.09 -22.71
CA LEU A 249 11.05 -21.73 -23.05
C LEU A 249 11.41 -20.35 -22.47
N ARG A 250 12.60 -20.27 -21.88
CA ARG A 250 13.21 -19.06 -21.33
C ARG A 250 14.62 -18.87 -21.86
N PHE A 251 15.08 -17.62 -21.88
CA PHE A 251 16.40 -17.27 -22.40
C PHE A 251 17.14 -16.34 -21.42
N LYS A 252 18.41 -16.66 -21.13
CA LYS A 252 19.35 -15.85 -20.34
C LYS A 252 20.56 -15.52 -21.20
N ILE A 253 21.04 -14.29 -21.20
CA ILE A 253 22.21 -13.86 -22.00
C ILE A 253 23.09 -13.01 -21.08
N GLY A 254 24.28 -13.50 -20.75
CA GLY A 254 25.21 -12.76 -19.90
C GLY A 254 25.75 -11.50 -20.59
N LYS A 255 26.19 -10.49 -19.82
CA LYS A 255 26.85 -9.28 -20.40
C LYS A 255 28.15 -9.64 -21.09
N ASP A 256 28.82 -10.68 -20.61
CA ASP A 256 30.07 -11.22 -21.17
C ASP A 256 29.93 -11.62 -22.64
N VAL A 257 28.74 -12.07 -23.07
CA VAL A 257 28.43 -12.42 -24.47
C VAL A 257 28.73 -11.26 -25.43
N LEU A 258 28.54 -10.01 -25.01
CA LEU A 258 28.81 -8.82 -25.83
C LEU A 258 30.24 -8.28 -25.72
N GLY A 259 30.98 -8.74 -24.71
CA GLY A 259 32.26 -8.17 -24.28
C GLY A 259 32.10 -7.23 -23.08
N GLU A 260 33.16 -7.15 -22.29
CA GLU A 260 33.20 -6.37 -21.04
C GLU A 260 32.83 -4.90 -21.27
N GLY A 261 31.99 -4.33 -20.39
CA GLY A 261 31.60 -2.92 -20.41
C GLY A 261 30.48 -2.52 -21.39
N LYS A 262 29.94 -3.44 -22.21
CA LYS A 262 28.82 -3.14 -23.13
C LYS A 262 27.46 -3.33 -22.46
N LYS A 263 26.51 -2.46 -22.82
CA LYS A 263 25.11 -2.45 -22.33
C LYS A 263 24.12 -2.39 -23.48
N ASP A 264 24.31 -3.24 -24.49
CA ASP A 264 23.42 -3.23 -25.65
C ASP A 264 22.08 -3.91 -25.32
N ASN A 265 21.02 -3.41 -25.95
CA ASN A 265 19.69 -4.00 -25.88
C ASN A 265 19.61 -5.23 -26.78
N ILE A 266 18.80 -6.21 -26.36
CA ILE A 266 18.43 -7.35 -27.18
C ILE A 266 17.20 -6.94 -27.98
N SER A 267 17.33 -7.03 -29.31
CA SER A 267 16.28 -6.63 -30.25
C SER A 267 15.27 -7.74 -30.46
N SER A 268 15.71 -9.00 -30.45
CA SER A 268 14.80 -10.15 -30.57
C SER A 268 15.44 -11.48 -30.16
N VAL A 269 14.57 -12.44 -29.83
CA VAL A 269 14.91 -13.86 -29.71
C VAL A 269 14.01 -14.64 -30.65
N THR A 270 14.60 -15.38 -31.59
CA THR A 270 13.91 -16.22 -32.55
C THR A 270 14.23 -17.69 -32.29
N ILE A 271 13.20 -18.52 -32.25
CA ILE A 271 13.33 -19.97 -32.32
C ILE A 271 12.78 -20.46 -33.67
N ALA A 272 13.60 -21.20 -34.41
CA ALA A 272 13.30 -21.68 -35.75
C ALA A 272 13.35 -23.20 -35.85
N ASN A 273 12.73 -23.74 -36.90
CA ASN A 273 12.57 -25.17 -37.20
C ASN A 273 11.70 -25.92 -36.20
N VAL A 274 10.60 -25.31 -35.76
CA VAL A 274 9.68 -25.89 -34.77
C VAL A 274 8.32 -26.22 -35.37
N LYS A 275 7.71 -27.31 -34.90
CA LYS A 275 6.32 -27.66 -35.21
C LYS A 275 5.37 -26.87 -34.32
N ALA A 276 4.44 -26.14 -34.94
CA ALA A 276 3.49 -25.25 -34.25
C ALA A 276 2.11 -25.86 -34.01
N LYS A 277 1.78 -26.94 -34.74
CA LYS A 277 0.47 -27.59 -34.74
C LYS A 277 0.59 -29.03 -34.28
N GLY A 278 -0.39 -29.46 -33.49
CA GLY A 278 -0.52 -30.84 -33.08
C GLY A 278 -1.88 -31.14 -32.48
N THR A 279 -2.17 -32.43 -32.35
CA THR A 279 -3.35 -32.94 -31.67
C THR A 279 -2.94 -33.50 -30.32
N TYR A 280 -3.52 -32.99 -29.25
CA TYR A 280 -3.33 -33.51 -27.91
C TYR A 280 -4.37 -34.58 -27.60
N ILE A 281 -3.92 -35.80 -27.29
CA ILE A 281 -4.74 -36.89 -26.81
C ILE A 281 -4.76 -36.86 -25.29
N LEU A 282 -5.90 -36.57 -24.69
CA LEU A 282 -6.04 -36.57 -23.24
C LEU A 282 -5.80 -37.97 -22.66
N PRO A 283 -5.17 -38.07 -21.48
CA PRO A 283 -4.91 -39.36 -20.84
C PRO A 283 -6.22 -40.01 -20.41
N VAL A 284 -6.25 -41.34 -20.41
CA VAL A 284 -7.38 -42.07 -19.82
C VAL A 284 -7.27 -42.05 -18.30
N GLU A 285 -6.08 -42.19 -17.73
CA GLU A 285 -5.87 -42.13 -16.29
C GLU A 285 -5.86 -40.69 -15.78
N SER A 286 -6.40 -40.47 -14.58
CA SER A 286 -6.17 -39.21 -13.87
C SER A 286 -4.68 -39.07 -13.56
N ASN A 287 -4.22 -37.84 -13.33
CA ASN A 287 -2.85 -37.54 -12.91
C ASN A 287 -1.70 -37.91 -13.88
N LYS A 288 -1.99 -38.10 -15.17
CA LYS A 288 -0.97 -38.29 -16.22
C LYS A 288 -0.95 -37.14 -17.22
N PHE A 289 0.14 -37.02 -17.97
CA PHE A 289 0.13 -36.24 -19.22
C PHE A 289 -0.46 -37.08 -20.35
N GLY A 290 -1.11 -36.39 -21.29
CA GLY A 290 -1.53 -36.94 -22.56
C GLY A 290 -0.38 -37.05 -23.56
N ILE A 291 -0.72 -37.44 -24.79
CA ILE A 291 0.24 -37.64 -25.88
C ILE A 291 0.00 -36.59 -26.96
N TRP A 292 1.08 -35.98 -27.45
CA TRP A 292 1.04 -35.08 -28.61
C TRP A 292 1.29 -35.86 -29.90
N GLU A 293 0.38 -35.75 -30.86
CA GLU A 293 0.56 -36.15 -32.25
C GLU A 293 0.86 -34.87 -33.07
N LEU A 294 2.11 -34.72 -33.52
CA LEU A 294 2.55 -33.52 -34.26
C LEU A 294 2.00 -33.51 -35.69
N SER A 295 1.66 -32.32 -36.19
CA SER A 295 1.25 -32.15 -37.58
C SER A 295 2.40 -32.46 -38.56
N SER A 296 2.05 -32.94 -39.76
CA SER A 296 2.96 -33.09 -40.89
C SER A 296 3.38 -31.75 -41.51
N ASP A 297 2.77 -30.63 -41.12
CA ASP A 297 3.06 -29.29 -41.66
C ASP A 297 4.54 -28.89 -41.56
N ASN A 298 4.99 -28.02 -42.47
CA ASN A 298 6.37 -27.55 -42.46
C ASN A 298 6.72 -26.84 -41.14
N PRO A 299 7.95 -27.03 -40.60
CA PRO A 299 8.41 -26.29 -39.43
C PRO A 299 8.39 -24.78 -39.67
N ILE A 300 8.09 -24.01 -38.62
CA ILE A 300 8.03 -22.54 -38.65
C ILE A 300 9.00 -21.93 -37.64
N SER A 301 8.95 -20.60 -37.48
CA SER A 301 9.74 -19.87 -36.50
C SER A 301 8.86 -18.93 -35.67
N PHE A 302 9.19 -18.79 -34.38
CA PHE A 302 8.57 -17.81 -33.48
C PHE A 302 9.61 -16.79 -33.06
N THR A 303 9.23 -15.51 -33.06
CA THR A 303 10.13 -14.43 -32.68
C THR A 303 9.49 -13.58 -31.60
N LEU A 304 10.20 -13.43 -30.50
CA LEU A 304 9.96 -12.42 -29.47
C LEU A 304 10.72 -11.16 -29.86
N THR A 305 10.03 -10.07 -30.16
CA THR A 305 10.62 -8.79 -30.59
C THR A 305 10.54 -7.72 -29.50
N ASN A 306 11.55 -6.85 -29.43
CA ASN A 306 11.60 -5.69 -28.56
C ASN A 306 11.08 -4.44 -29.31
N SER A 307 9.78 -4.36 -29.55
CA SER A 307 9.18 -3.18 -30.20
C SER A 307 9.08 -2.02 -29.19
N ASN A 308 9.82 -0.93 -29.45
CA ASN A 308 9.71 0.40 -28.81
C ASN A 308 10.48 0.66 -27.49
N ASN A 309 11.53 -0.10 -27.12
CA ASN A 309 12.23 0.05 -25.83
C ASN A 309 11.31 -0.05 -24.58
N GLN A 310 10.04 -0.41 -24.76
CA GLN A 310 9.00 -0.43 -23.73
C GLN A 310 9.06 -1.73 -22.89
N TYR A 311 9.67 -2.80 -23.44
CA TYR A 311 9.73 -4.14 -22.87
C TYR A 311 11.14 -4.57 -22.38
N GLY A 312 12.09 -3.63 -22.31
CA GLY A 312 13.22 -3.74 -21.39
C GLY A 312 14.28 -4.84 -21.62
N PHE A 313 14.37 -5.55 -22.75
CA PHE A 313 15.42 -6.57 -22.93
C PHE A 313 16.84 -5.95 -22.92
N ARG A 314 17.51 -5.98 -21.77
CA ARG A 314 18.89 -5.54 -21.59
C ARG A 314 19.78 -6.73 -21.28
N THR A 315 21.01 -6.67 -21.75
CA THR A 315 22.03 -7.63 -21.31
C THR A 315 22.39 -7.37 -19.86
N GLU A 316 22.09 -8.36 -19.00
CA GLU A 316 22.44 -8.33 -17.59
C GLU A 316 23.08 -9.64 -17.15
N ASN A 317 24.11 -9.57 -16.29
CA ASN A 317 24.89 -10.76 -15.94
C ASN A 317 23.99 -11.69 -15.14
N ASN A 318 23.66 -12.84 -15.72
CA ASN A 318 22.87 -13.90 -15.10
C ASN A 318 21.45 -13.50 -14.69
N VAL A 319 20.91 -12.40 -15.26
CA VAL A 319 19.48 -12.06 -15.18
C VAL A 319 18.77 -12.64 -16.40
N CYS A 320 17.60 -13.23 -16.17
CA CYS A 320 16.76 -13.66 -17.29
C CYS A 320 16.29 -12.42 -18.05
N ILE A 321 16.75 -12.28 -19.29
CA ILE A 321 16.21 -11.31 -20.27
C ILE A 321 14.73 -11.54 -20.57
N VAL A 322 14.23 -12.66 -20.08
CA VAL A 322 12.90 -13.17 -20.25
C VAL A 322 12.28 -13.38 -18.87
N GLY A 323 11.59 -12.35 -18.38
CA GLY A 323 10.90 -12.31 -17.08
C GLY A 323 11.76 -11.80 -15.92
N SER A 324 12.27 -10.56 -16.01
CA SER A 324 12.83 -9.84 -14.85
C SER A 324 11.74 -9.00 -14.18
N SER A 325 11.55 -9.17 -12.88
CA SER A 325 10.51 -8.52 -12.06
C SER A 325 10.63 -6.99 -11.93
N GLU A 326 11.68 -6.39 -12.49
CA GLU A 326 11.91 -4.94 -12.42
C GLU A 326 10.99 -4.13 -13.34
N HIS A 327 10.27 -4.75 -14.27
CA HIS A 327 9.49 -4.06 -15.32
C HIS A 327 8.05 -4.62 -15.41
N MET A 328 7.22 -4.34 -14.41
CA MET A 328 5.77 -4.61 -14.41
C MET A 328 5.07 -3.68 -15.44
N ALA A 329 4.30 -4.13 -16.44
CA ALA A 329 2.99 -4.79 -16.33
C ALA A 329 2.53 -5.50 -17.64
N SER A 330 3.45 -5.92 -18.53
CA SER A 330 3.07 -6.49 -19.85
C SER A 330 4.17 -7.37 -20.47
N ASP A 331 4.83 -8.17 -19.65
CA ASP A 331 6.05 -8.89 -20.07
C ASP A 331 5.72 -10.23 -20.77
N TYR A 332 5.73 -10.23 -22.11
CA TYR A 332 5.37 -11.35 -22.99
C TYR A 332 6.50 -12.37 -23.19
N ASN A 333 7.13 -12.77 -22.10
CA ASN A 333 8.49 -13.27 -22.17
C ASN A 333 8.60 -14.80 -22.28
N THR A 334 7.70 -15.58 -21.71
CA THR A 334 7.76 -17.05 -21.83
C THR A 334 7.14 -17.51 -23.16
N MET A 335 7.87 -18.32 -23.94
CA MET A 335 7.31 -18.99 -25.12
C MET A 335 6.72 -20.35 -24.73
N PHE A 336 5.47 -20.61 -25.08
CA PHE A 336 4.80 -21.89 -24.84
C PHE A 336 4.78 -22.74 -26.12
N MET A 337 5.44 -23.89 -26.07
CA MET A 337 5.70 -24.71 -27.25
C MET A 337 5.18 -26.14 -27.09
N ILE A 338 4.71 -26.74 -28.19
CA ILE A 338 4.32 -28.15 -28.21
C ILE A 338 5.56 -29.03 -27.97
N PRO A 339 5.55 -29.97 -27.00
CA PRO A 339 6.61 -30.94 -26.80
C PRO A 339 6.92 -31.70 -28.09
N GLN A 340 8.19 -31.70 -28.49
CA GLN A 340 8.64 -32.29 -29.75
C GLN A 340 10.09 -32.80 -29.63
N LYS A 341 10.53 -33.51 -30.67
CA LYS A 341 11.91 -33.99 -30.87
C LYS A 341 12.45 -33.46 -32.19
N GLY A 342 13.70 -32.99 -32.22
CA GLY A 342 14.37 -32.55 -33.43
C GLY A 342 15.55 -31.61 -33.17
N GLU A 343 16.11 -31.05 -34.24
CA GLU A 343 17.08 -29.95 -34.19
C GLU A 343 16.35 -28.63 -34.42
N ILE A 344 16.55 -27.68 -33.51
CA ILE A 344 16.04 -26.31 -33.62
C ILE A 344 17.20 -25.32 -33.71
N THR A 345 16.91 -24.14 -34.22
CA THR A 345 17.89 -23.04 -34.25
C THR A 345 17.39 -21.89 -33.38
N ILE A 346 18.20 -21.45 -32.44
CA ILE A 346 17.96 -20.24 -31.64
C ILE A 346 18.81 -19.11 -32.23
N LYS A 347 18.18 -17.97 -32.50
CA LYS A 347 18.86 -16.74 -32.96
C LYS A 347 18.54 -15.60 -32.00
N ILE A 348 19.56 -14.87 -31.56
CA ILE A 348 19.41 -13.70 -30.68
C ILE A 348 20.02 -12.50 -31.39
N ALA A 349 19.22 -11.47 -31.63
CA ALA A 349 19.70 -10.20 -32.15
C ALA A 349 20.00 -9.25 -30.98
N VAL A 350 21.23 -8.77 -30.87
CA VAL A 350 21.68 -7.94 -29.74
C VAL A 350 22.81 -7.00 -30.18
N GLY A 351 22.69 -5.70 -29.90
CA GLY A 351 23.74 -4.72 -30.22
C GLY A 351 24.18 -4.71 -31.69
N GLY A 352 23.25 -4.98 -32.62
CA GLY A 352 23.54 -5.09 -34.06
C GLY A 352 24.24 -6.39 -34.50
N LYS A 353 24.40 -7.36 -33.59
CA LYS A 353 24.97 -8.69 -33.86
C LYS A 353 23.90 -9.77 -33.73
N THR A 354 24.19 -10.93 -34.31
CA THR A 354 23.31 -12.11 -34.19
C THR A 354 24.09 -13.29 -33.62
N ILE A 355 23.62 -13.82 -32.50
CA ILE A 355 24.09 -15.11 -31.94
C ILE A 355 23.20 -16.20 -32.52
N THR A 356 23.79 -17.28 -33.03
CA THR A 356 23.07 -18.43 -33.58
C THR A 356 23.56 -19.71 -32.93
N GLY A 357 22.62 -20.54 -32.46
CA GLY A 357 22.90 -21.84 -31.87
C GLY A 357 21.95 -22.91 -32.41
N LYS A 358 22.49 -24.09 -32.69
CA LYS A 358 21.70 -25.28 -33.00
C LYS A 358 21.62 -26.16 -31.76
N VAL A 359 20.40 -26.45 -31.31
CA VAL A 359 20.17 -27.25 -30.10
C VAL A 359 19.16 -28.35 -30.37
N SER A 360 19.19 -29.40 -29.56
CA SER A 360 18.20 -30.48 -29.64
C SER A 360 16.94 -30.09 -28.86
N ALA A 361 15.82 -29.96 -29.55
CA ALA A 361 14.52 -29.80 -28.91
C ALA A 361 14.08 -31.16 -28.38
N ASP A 362 14.53 -31.60 -27.21
CA ASP A 362 13.98 -32.76 -26.50
C ASP A 362 13.01 -32.26 -25.43
N TRP A 363 11.89 -31.71 -25.89
CA TRP A 363 10.93 -30.99 -25.07
C TRP A 363 9.91 -31.95 -24.45
N LYS A 364 9.57 -31.73 -23.17
CA LYS A 364 8.65 -32.57 -22.40
C LYS A 364 7.48 -31.74 -21.88
N PRO A 365 6.27 -32.31 -21.85
CA PRO A 365 5.12 -31.63 -21.25
C PRO A 365 5.41 -31.28 -19.79
N GLY A 366 4.92 -30.12 -19.34
CA GLY A 366 5.04 -29.68 -17.95
C GLY A 366 6.47 -29.39 -17.53
N THR A 367 7.32 -28.94 -18.44
CA THR A 367 8.70 -28.54 -18.13
C THR A 367 9.00 -27.13 -18.64
N THR A 368 9.92 -26.46 -17.97
CA THR A 368 10.51 -25.21 -18.43
C THR A 368 11.96 -25.45 -18.84
N LYS A 369 12.30 -25.10 -20.08
CA LYS A 369 13.68 -25.10 -20.61
C LYS A 369 14.24 -23.69 -20.64
N THR A 370 15.36 -23.49 -19.94
CA THR A 370 16.10 -22.23 -19.95
C THR A 370 17.35 -22.39 -20.79
N TYR A 371 17.49 -21.57 -21.83
CA TYR A 371 18.69 -21.48 -22.66
C TYR A 371 19.53 -20.28 -22.22
N SER A 372 20.67 -20.56 -21.60
CA SER A 372 21.60 -19.55 -21.10
C SER A 372 22.81 -19.42 -22.02
N PHE A 373 23.10 -18.20 -22.49
CA PHE A 373 24.16 -17.90 -23.45
C PHE A 373 25.32 -17.22 -22.74
N TYR A 374 26.54 -17.74 -22.96
CA TYR A 374 27.79 -17.29 -22.33
C TYR A 374 28.91 -17.16 -23.36
N ARG A 375 29.78 -16.17 -23.23
CA ARG A 375 30.94 -16.06 -24.14
C ARG A 375 31.97 -17.14 -23.82
N LYS A 376 32.53 -17.77 -24.85
CA LYS A 376 33.63 -18.73 -24.68
C LYS A 376 34.95 -17.96 -24.45
N THR A 377 35.30 -17.69 -23.18
CA THR A 377 36.49 -16.92 -22.76
C THR A 377 37.57 -17.75 -22.06
N GLY A 378 37.39 -19.07 -21.93
CA GLY A 378 38.24 -19.94 -21.09
C GLY A 378 37.74 -20.07 -19.64
N ASN A 379 36.91 -19.13 -19.17
CA ASN A 379 36.14 -19.22 -17.91
C ASN A 379 34.76 -19.91 -18.09
N SER A 380 34.56 -20.60 -19.23
CA SER A 380 33.32 -21.31 -19.60
C SER A 380 32.98 -22.50 -18.70
N ASP A 381 33.87 -22.82 -17.77
CA ASP A 381 33.66 -23.84 -16.76
C ASP A 381 33.01 -23.30 -15.50
N TYR A 382 32.66 -22.01 -15.39
CA TYR A 382 32.10 -21.43 -14.16
C TYR A 382 30.64 -21.00 -14.37
N HIS A 383 29.76 -21.33 -13.44
CA HIS A 383 28.33 -20.97 -13.45
C HIS A 383 27.97 -20.34 -12.12
N PHE A 384 27.58 -19.06 -12.12
CA PHE A 384 27.21 -18.34 -10.89
C PHE A 384 25.96 -17.49 -11.07
N THR A 385 24.84 -17.89 -10.46
CA THR A 385 23.58 -17.16 -10.52
C THR A 385 23.07 -16.88 -9.12
N VAL A 386 22.49 -15.70 -8.93
CA VAL A 386 21.77 -15.35 -7.71
C VAL A 386 20.36 -14.97 -8.15
N ASN A 387 19.35 -15.71 -7.70
CA ASN A 387 17.94 -15.43 -8.01
C ASN A 387 17.21 -15.00 -6.75
N GLY A 388 16.45 -13.91 -6.83
CA GLY A 388 15.68 -13.34 -5.74
C GLY A 388 15.72 -11.82 -5.82
N GLY A 389 15.60 -11.18 -4.66
CA GLY A 389 15.38 -9.74 -4.59
C GLY A 389 13.90 -9.42 -4.50
N LYS A 390 13.56 -8.29 -3.88
CA LYS A 390 12.16 -7.95 -3.59
C LYS A 390 11.97 -6.45 -3.48
N VAL A 391 10.85 -5.97 -4.02
CA VAL A 391 10.34 -4.64 -3.71
C VAL A 391 9.48 -4.74 -2.46
N LEU A 392 9.93 -4.10 -1.39
CA LEU A 392 9.28 -4.06 -0.11
C LEU A 392 8.42 -2.81 0.03
N THR A 393 7.16 -3.03 0.40
CA THR A 393 6.23 -2.01 0.87
C THR A 393 5.96 -2.23 2.34
N TYR A 394 5.86 -1.13 3.09
CA TYR A 394 5.68 -1.20 4.54
C TYR A 394 4.21 -1.38 4.91
N ASP A 395 3.92 -2.34 5.79
CA ASP A 395 2.60 -2.51 6.38
C ASP A 395 2.39 -1.48 7.50
N THR A 396 1.69 -0.39 7.20
CA THR A 396 1.40 0.70 8.15
C THR A 396 0.53 0.26 9.34
N LYS A 397 -0.18 -0.87 9.24
CA LYS A 397 -1.02 -1.41 10.32
C LYS A 397 -0.21 -2.28 11.28
N LYS A 398 0.66 -3.14 10.75
CA LYS A 398 1.50 -4.04 11.58
C LYS A 398 2.77 -3.37 12.12
N GLN A 399 3.25 -2.33 11.44
CA GLN A 399 4.48 -1.60 11.77
C GLN A 399 5.68 -2.52 12.07
N PRO A 400 6.05 -3.41 11.13
CA PRO A 400 7.13 -4.36 11.36
C PRO A 400 8.47 -3.64 11.50
N LYS A 401 9.32 -4.12 12.42
CA LYS A 401 10.72 -3.62 12.51
C LYS A 401 11.61 -4.17 11.40
N THR A 402 11.31 -5.39 10.94
CA THR A 402 12.08 -6.12 9.94
C THR A 402 11.19 -6.88 8.98
N GLU A 403 11.71 -7.17 7.80
CA GLU A 403 11.09 -8.02 6.78
C GLU A 403 12.07 -9.10 6.32
N THR A 404 11.58 -10.32 6.09
CA THR A 404 12.41 -11.43 5.63
C THR A 404 12.29 -11.61 4.13
N VAL A 405 13.44 -11.63 3.43
CA VAL A 405 13.53 -11.77 1.98
C VAL A 405 14.48 -12.93 1.64
N PRO A 406 13.95 -14.06 1.16
CA PRO A 406 14.80 -15.15 0.69
C PRO A 406 15.38 -14.81 -0.69
N PHE A 407 16.58 -15.33 -0.97
CA PHE A 407 17.13 -15.47 -2.31
C PHE A 407 17.94 -16.76 -2.40
N THR A 408 18.33 -17.15 -3.62
CA THR A 408 19.04 -18.40 -3.89
C THR A 408 20.34 -18.12 -4.62
N VAL A 409 21.38 -18.89 -4.29
CA VAL A 409 22.69 -18.82 -4.93
C VAL A 409 23.01 -20.16 -5.58
N THR A 410 23.17 -20.16 -6.90
CA THR A 410 23.62 -21.32 -7.69
C THR A 410 25.07 -21.06 -8.10
N SER A 411 25.97 -21.95 -7.71
CA SER A 411 27.42 -21.77 -7.92
C SER A 411 28.09 -23.11 -8.16
N TYR A 412 28.58 -23.33 -9.37
CA TYR A 412 29.19 -24.60 -9.77
C TYR A 412 30.13 -24.44 -10.97
N LYS A 413 30.86 -25.51 -11.30
CA LYS A 413 31.62 -25.64 -12.53
C LYS A 413 30.98 -26.61 -13.54
N THR A 414 31.23 -26.41 -14.84
CA THR A 414 30.77 -27.30 -15.92
C THR A 414 31.07 -28.76 -15.56
N GLY A 415 30.07 -29.64 -15.72
CA GLY A 415 30.10 -31.01 -15.20
C GLY A 415 29.44 -31.19 -13.83
N GLY A 416 28.91 -30.12 -13.21
CA GLY A 416 28.09 -30.19 -12.01
C GLY A 416 28.90 -30.22 -10.69
N MET A 417 30.12 -29.70 -10.69
CA MET A 417 30.96 -29.63 -9.48
C MET A 417 30.63 -28.37 -8.70
N GLU A 418 30.18 -28.49 -7.45
CA GLU A 418 29.89 -27.33 -6.59
C GLU A 418 31.12 -26.43 -6.43
N LEU A 419 30.90 -25.12 -6.46
CA LEU A 419 31.96 -24.13 -6.22
C LEU A 419 31.52 -23.14 -5.16
N GLY A 420 32.37 -22.95 -4.14
CA GLY A 420 32.08 -22.03 -3.04
C GLY A 420 31.81 -20.60 -3.51
N TRP A 421 31.12 -19.84 -2.67
CA TRP A 421 30.83 -18.43 -2.91
C TRP A 421 30.88 -17.64 -1.60
N SER A 422 31.07 -16.33 -1.72
CA SER A 422 31.10 -15.38 -0.60
C SER A 422 30.49 -14.03 -1.01
N VAL A 423 29.94 -13.29 -0.07
CA VAL A 423 29.57 -11.88 -0.24
C VAL A 423 30.85 -11.07 -0.42
N GLU A 424 30.93 -10.33 -1.52
CA GLU A 424 32.04 -9.46 -1.86
C GLU A 424 31.85 -8.05 -1.27
N GLY A 425 30.61 -7.56 -1.20
CA GLY A 425 30.30 -6.26 -0.62
C GLY A 425 28.87 -5.83 -0.85
N TYR A 426 28.57 -4.61 -0.40
CA TYR A 426 27.24 -4.00 -0.50
C TYR A 426 27.33 -2.64 -1.19
N GLU A 427 26.31 -2.32 -1.98
CA GLU A 427 26.09 -0.97 -2.48
C GLU A 427 24.68 -0.51 -2.10
N VAL A 428 24.55 0.77 -1.76
CA VAL A 428 23.25 1.38 -1.48
C VAL A 428 23.04 2.59 -2.38
N SER A 429 21.81 2.72 -2.87
CA SER A 429 21.30 3.92 -3.52
C SER A 429 20.14 4.49 -2.70
N THR A 430 20.14 5.80 -2.49
CA THR A 430 19.07 6.54 -1.78
C THR A 430 18.33 7.52 -2.70
N ASP A 431 18.57 7.47 -4.00
CA ASP A 431 18.01 8.39 -5.01
C ASP A 431 17.17 7.68 -6.08
N GLY A 432 16.66 6.49 -5.76
CA GLY A 432 15.89 5.66 -6.68
C GLY A 432 16.75 4.94 -7.71
N GLY A 433 17.94 4.49 -7.33
CA GLY A 433 18.82 3.65 -8.16
C GLY A 433 19.72 4.42 -9.12
N LYS A 434 19.83 5.76 -9.01
CA LYS A 434 20.60 6.58 -9.96
C LYS A 434 22.08 6.65 -9.60
N GLN A 435 22.39 6.79 -8.31
CA GLN A 435 23.75 6.80 -7.78
C GLN A 435 23.92 5.68 -6.76
N TRP A 436 25.06 5.00 -6.82
CA TRP A 436 25.41 3.87 -5.96
C TRP A 436 26.63 4.19 -5.12
N LYS A 437 26.53 3.97 -3.81
CA LYS A 437 27.64 4.12 -2.87
C LYS A 437 27.98 2.75 -2.30
N SER A 438 29.24 2.32 -2.41
CA SER A 438 29.74 1.16 -1.69
C SER A 438 29.72 1.42 -0.18
N ILE A 439 29.23 0.45 0.58
CA ILE A 439 29.21 0.50 2.05
C ILE A 439 29.90 -0.73 2.62
N ASN A 440 30.42 -0.60 3.83
CA ASN A 440 31.01 -1.73 4.54
C ASN A 440 29.93 -2.60 5.22
N ALA A 441 30.32 -3.76 5.74
CA ALA A 441 29.37 -4.70 6.37
C ALA A 441 28.67 -4.11 7.60
N SER A 442 29.37 -3.32 8.43
CA SER A 442 28.75 -2.69 9.61
C SER A 442 27.71 -1.64 9.25
N GLU A 443 27.94 -0.88 8.17
CA GLU A 443 26.93 0.05 7.64
C GLU A 443 25.75 -0.71 7.00
N ALA A 444 26.01 -1.89 6.41
CA ALA A 444 24.97 -2.73 5.83
C ALA A 444 24.07 -3.34 6.90
N ASP A 445 24.62 -3.77 8.04
CA ASP A 445 23.86 -4.41 9.13
C ASP A 445 22.73 -3.52 9.69
N ASP A 446 22.85 -2.19 9.60
CA ASP A 446 21.78 -1.24 9.96
C ASP A 446 20.57 -1.30 9.02
N MET A 447 20.73 -1.88 7.82
CA MET A 447 19.72 -1.94 6.76
C MET A 447 19.33 -3.37 6.40
N ILE A 448 20.29 -4.29 6.42
CA ILE A 448 20.14 -5.66 5.97
C ILE A 448 21.16 -6.58 6.65
N THR A 449 20.70 -7.71 7.16
CA THR A 449 21.55 -8.78 7.68
C THR A 449 21.26 -10.09 6.95
N LEU A 450 22.30 -10.88 6.66
CA LEU A 450 22.16 -12.17 5.98
C LEU A 450 22.37 -13.31 6.97
N ASP A 451 21.56 -14.36 6.89
CA ASP A 451 21.78 -15.60 7.67
C ASP A 451 23.08 -16.30 7.27
N LYS A 452 23.55 -16.10 6.03
CA LYS A 452 24.80 -16.63 5.48
C LYS A 452 25.45 -15.63 4.54
N THR A 453 26.75 -15.45 4.70
CA THR A 453 27.58 -14.61 3.82
C THR A 453 28.52 -15.42 2.93
N SER A 454 28.49 -16.75 3.03
CA SER A 454 29.23 -17.68 2.17
C SER A 454 28.55 -19.05 2.13
N GLY A 455 28.78 -19.80 1.06
CA GLY A 455 28.26 -21.15 0.87
C GLY A 455 29.19 -22.04 0.07
N LYS A 456 28.86 -23.33 -0.02
CA LYS A 456 29.70 -24.35 -0.69
C LYS A 456 29.53 -24.39 -2.21
N GLY A 457 28.47 -23.78 -2.71
CA GLY A 457 27.97 -23.92 -4.06
C GLY A 457 26.87 -24.94 -4.18
N SER A 458 26.17 -24.86 -5.32
CA SER A 458 25.11 -25.79 -5.71
C SER A 458 25.03 -25.76 -7.23
N TYR A 459 25.01 -26.95 -7.84
CA TYR A 459 24.75 -27.14 -9.26
C TYR A 459 23.29 -27.43 -9.57
N THR A 460 22.42 -27.33 -8.56
CA THR A 460 20.99 -27.55 -8.70
C THR A 460 20.25 -26.23 -8.86
N THR A 461 19.13 -26.25 -9.58
CA THR A 461 18.30 -25.06 -9.84
C THR A 461 17.62 -24.50 -8.59
N SER A 462 17.54 -25.28 -7.51
CA SER A 462 17.06 -24.81 -6.21
C SER A 462 18.07 -23.90 -5.50
N GLY A 463 19.35 -23.94 -5.91
CA GLY A 463 20.44 -23.16 -5.31
C GLY A 463 20.63 -23.43 -3.81
N GLU A 464 21.58 -22.73 -3.20
CA GLU A 464 21.63 -22.55 -1.76
C GLU A 464 20.73 -21.39 -1.37
N LYS A 465 19.80 -21.62 -0.43
CA LYS A 465 18.95 -20.56 0.11
C LYS A 465 19.74 -19.68 1.08
N VAL A 466 19.59 -18.37 0.90
CA VAL A 466 20.06 -17.30 1.77
C VAL A 466 18.86 -16.46 2.16
N THR A 467 18.82 -16.04 3.41
CA THR A 467 17.74 -15.26 4.00
C THR A 467 18.27 -13.90 4.39
N ALA A 468 17.77 -12.84 3.75
CA ALA A 468 18.01 -11.47 4.17
C ALA A 468 16.95 -11.02 5.18
N THR A 469 17.38 -10.42 6.28
CA THR A 469 16.54 -9.68 7.22
C THR A 469 16.75 -8.20 6.99
N VAL A 470 15.73 -7.53 6.49
CA VAL A 470 15.79 -6.13 6.07
C VAL A 470 15.17 -5.27 7.15
N HIS A 471 15.90 -4.26 7.62
CA HIS A 471 15.46 -3.33 8.67
C HIS A 471 14.71 -2.15 8.07
N TRP A 472 13.54 -1.84 8.62
CA TRP A 472 12.76 -0.68 8.18
C TRP A 472 13.29 0.61 8.80
N ASP A 473 13.42 1.64 7.97
CA ASP A 473 13.87 2.98 8.37
C ASP A 473 12.72 3.92 8.75
N VAL A 474 11.60 3.34 9.21
CA VAL A 474 10.36 4.05 9.51
C VAL A 474 10.35 4.46 10.98
N VAL A 475 10.14 5.76 11.23
CA VAL A 475 10.03 6.30 12.59
C VAL A 475 8.61 6.80 12.87
N ASP A 476 8.20 6.70 14.14
CA ASP A 476 6.98 7.34 14.64
C ASP A 476 7.29 8.78 15.09
N GLU A 477 6.91 9.73 14.24
CA GLU A 477 7.13 11.15 14.48
C GLU A 477 6.16 11.74 15.50
N VAL A 478 5.02 11.10 15.77
CA VAL A 478 4.11 11.54 16.84
C VAL A 478 4.75 11.27 18.19
N ALA A 479 5.34 10.09 18.37
CA ALA A 479 6.09 9.75 19.56
C ALA A 479 7.26 10.72 19.78
N ASN A 480 8.05 11.00 18.73
CA ASN A 480 9.14 11.99 18.79
C ASN A 480 8.64 13.38 19.18
N ARG A 481 7.58 13.87 18.52
CA ARG A 481 7.00 15.19 18.80
C ARG A 481 6.49 15.30 20.23
N ASN A 482 5.81 14.27 20.73
CA ASN A 482 5.35 14.23 22.12
C ASN A 482 6.53 14.21 23.09
N LYS A 483 7.56 13.41 22.82
CA LYS A 483 8.76 13.37 23.68
C LYS A 483 9.44 14.73 23.77
N THR A 484 9.54 15.46 22.66
CA THR A 484 10.06 16.84 22.65
C THR A 484 9.25 17.77 23.55
N LEU A 485 7.91 17.71 23.52
CA LEU A 485 7.06 18.51 24.42
C LEU A 485 7.32 18.17 25.90
N GLN A 486 7.51 16.88 26.22
CA GLN A 486 7.76 16.39 27.57
C GLN A 486 9.16 16.77 28.09
N ASP A 487 10.15 16.81 27.20
CA ASP A 487 11.54 17.12 27.54
C ASP A 487 11.84 18.61 27.60
N ASN A 488 10.97 19.45 27.03
CA ASN A 488 11.11 20.89 27.12
C ASN A 488 11.17 21.36 28.59
N PRO A 489 12.03 22.35 28.93
CA PRO A 489 12.13 22.86 30.29
C PRO A 489 10.79 23.37 30.80
N ALA A 490 10.44 22.97 32.03
CA ALA A 490 9.18 23.35 32.63
C ALA A 490 9.03 24.87 32.76
N LYS A 491 7.83 25.39 32.49
CA LYS A 491 7.51 26.82 32.57
C LYS A 491 6.73 27.15 33.84
N GLY A 492 7.20 28.15 34.57
CA GLY A 492 6.52 28.64 35.77
C GLY A 492 6.44 27.61 36.91
N SER A 493 5.83 28.04 38.01
CA SER A 493 5.57 27.22 39.20
C SER A 493 4.20 27.58 39.79
N SER A 494 3.75 26.83 40.79
CA SER A 494 2.47 27.12 41.46
C SER A 494 2.43 28.53 42.07
N GLN A 495 3.56 29.00 42.61
CA GLN A 495 3.70 30.33 43.23
C GLN A 495 3.99 31.45 42.22
N ASN A 496 4.61 31.12 41.08
CA ASN A 496 4.99 32.07 40.06
C ASN A 496 4.69 31.48 38.67
N PRO A 497 3.41 31.46 38.25
CA PRO A 497 3.01 30.83 37.00
C PRO A 497 3.58 31.59 35.80
N TYR A 498 3.69 30.90 34.68
CA TYR A 498 4.08 31.50 33.41
C TYR A 498 2.85 32.09 32.72
N ASN A 499 2.79 33.41 32.62
CA ASN A 499 1.70 34.11 31.97
C ASN A 499 1.81 33.99 30.44
N LEU A 500 0.80 33.39 29.82
CA LEU A 500 0.79 33.11 28.39
C LEU A 500 0.61 34.36 27.52
N ALA A 501 0.05 35.45 28.07
CA ALA A 501 -0.11 36.71 27.38
C ALA A 501 1.15 37.59 27.43
N THR A 502 1.90 37.58 28.53
CA THR A 502 3.14 38.39 28.67
C THR A 502 4.40 37.61 28.30
N LYS A 503 4.30 36.27 28.18
CA LYS A 503 5.43 35.34 27.99
C LYS A 503 6.49 35.48 29.10
N ASN A 504 6.05 35.85 30.31
CA ASN A 504 6.89 36.05 31.49
C ASN A 504 6.25 35.42 32.72
N LEU A 505 7.02 35.31 33.80
CA LEU A 505 6.49 34.84 35.08
C LEU A 505 5.63 35.92 35.75
N GLY A 506 4.53 35.51 36.39
CA GLY A 506 3.65 36.38 37.16
C GLY A 506 2.22 36.43 36.60
N TYR A 507 1.50 37.49 36.96
CA TYR A 507 0.05 37.62 36.70
C TYR A 507 -0.32 38.90 35.94
N ASP A 508 0.53 39.92 36.00
CA ASP A 508 0.21 41.27 35.54
C ASP A 508 0.32 41.39 34.02
N VAL A 509 -0.82 41.44 33.34
CA VAL A 509 -0.91 41.61 31.89
C VAL A 509 -0.45 43.00 31.43
N THR A 510 -0.44 44.00 32.31
CA THR A 510 -0.07 45.38 31.97
C THR A 510 1.43 45.54 31.69
N VAL A 511 2.25 44.56 32.08
CA VAL A 511 3.70 44.48 31.78
C VAL A 511 3.92 43.94 30.36
N GLY A 512 3.38 44.66 29.36
CA GLY A 512 3.62 44.38 27.95
C GLY A 512 2.88 43.17 27.36
N GLY A 513 1.81 42.69 28.01
CA GLY A 513 1.05 41.51 27.55
C GLY A 513 0.24 41.73 26.28
N ASN A 514 0.05 40.66 25.51
CA ASN A 514 -0.88 40.60 24.38
C ASN A 514 -1.85 39.43 24.60
N THR A 515 -3.14 39.71 24.58
CA THR A 515 -4.16 38.69 24.88
C THR A 515 -4.74 38.08 23.60
N ALA A 516 -5.22 36.83 23.67
CA ALA A 516 -5.81 36.11 22.54
C ALA A 516 -6.81 35.05 23.05
N ASN A 517 -7.55 34.41 22.13
CA ASN A 517 -8.43 33.29 22.47
C ASN A 517 -7.74 31.93 22.39
N CYS A 518 -6.58 31.84 21.72
CA CYS A 518 -5.77 30.63 21.66
C CYS A 518 -4.35 30.90 22.17
N TYR A 519 -3.79 29.96 22.92
CA TYR A 519 -2.40 30.00 23.39
C TYR A 519 -1.68 28.69 23.10
N ILE A 520 -0.42 28.78 22.65
CA ILE A 520 0.45 27.60 22.49
C ILE A 520 1.04 27.21 23.83
N VAL A 521 0.94 25.92 24.14
CA VAL A 521 1.59 25.29 25.29
C VAL A 521 2.58 24.25 24.78
N SER A 522 3.88 24.57 24.83
CA SER A 522 4.94 23.75 24.26
C SER A 522 5.78 22.99 25.28
N ALA A 523 5.46 23.08 26.58
CA ALA A 523 6.25 22.48 27.67
C ALA A 523 5.36 22.13 28.87
N PRO A 524 5.82 21.26 29.79
CA PRO A 524 5.18 21.13 31.11
C PRO A 524 5.32 22.42 31.92
N GLY A 525 4.49 22.60 32.94
CA GLY A 525 4.56 23.82 33.74
C GLY A 525 3.27 24.21 34.45
N THR A 526 3.31 25.37 35.12
CA THR A 526 2.12 26.06 35.61
C THR A 526 1.97 27.39 34.89
N TYR A 527 0.80 27.64 34.37
CA TYR A 527 0.48 28.72 33.45
C TYR A 527 -0.62 29.62 33.99
N ALA A 528 -0.61 30.89 33.58
CA ALA A 528 -1.65 31.86 33.87
C ALA A 528 -2.18 32.49 32.57
N ILE A 529 -3.49 32.70 32.50
CA ILE A 529 -4.18 33.45 31.44
C ILE A 529 -4.96 34.57 32.11
N PRO A 530 -4.73 35.84 31.74
CA PRO A 530 -5.47 36.96 32.32
C PRO A 530 -6.95 36.88 31.94
N LEU A 531 -7.83 37.24 32.86
CA LEU A 531 -9.27 37.33 32.64
C LEU A 531 -9.62 38.54 31.77
N VAL A 532 -9.32 38.42 30.48
CA VAL A 532 -9.47 39.44 29.44
C VAL A 532 -10.20 38.83 28.24
N TYR A 533 -11.09 39.61 27.62
CA TYR A 533 -11.81 39.20 26.42
C TYR A 533 -10.88 39.12 25.20
N GLY A 534 -10.43 37.92 24.82
CA GLY A 534 -9.69 37.65 23.59
C GLY A 534 -8.57 38.66 23.32
N ASN A 535 -8.61 39.36 22.19
CA ASN A 535 -7.59 40.33 21.76
C ASN A 535 -7.72 41.75 22.38
N ALA A 536 -8.42 41.91 23.51
CA ALA A 536 -8.72 43.22 24.06
C ALA A 536 -7.53 43.97 24.72
N ILE A 537 -6.39 43.30 24.96
CA ILE A 537 -5.16 43.93 25.45
C ILE A 537 -4.00 43.70 24.47
N LYS A 538 -3.27 44.77 24.14
CA LYS A 538 -2.07 44.76 23.28
C LYS A 538 -0.99 45.63 23.91
N ASN A 539 0.22 45.09 24.07
CA ASN A 539 1.36 45.71 24.75
C ASN A 539 0.98 46.24 26.15
N GLY A 540 0.18 45.49 26.90
CA GLY A 540 -0.27 45.82 28.25
C GLY A 540 -1.33 46.93 28.34
N GLN A 541 -1.86 47.40 27.20
CA GLN A 541 -2.88 48.46 27.14
C GLN A 541 -4.13 47.99 26.39
N THR A 542 -5.26 48.68 26.58
CA THR A 542 -6.50 48.41 25.84
C THR A 542 -6.27 48.48 24.33
N ASN A 543 -6.54 47.37 23.64
CA ASN A 543 -6.45 47.28 22.19
C ASN A 543 -7.71 47.84 21.54
N GLN A 544 -7.79 49.17 21.40
CA GLN A 544 -8.92 49.87 20.79
C GLN A 544 -9.23 49.40 19.36
N SER A 545 -8.25 48.80 18.67
CA SER A 545 -8.45 48.30 17.31
C SER A 545 -9.21 46.97 17.25
N ALA A 546 -9.21 46.19 18.33
CA ALA A 546 -9.91 44.90 18.44
C ALA A 546 -11.17 45.00 19.33
N TYR A 547 -11.03 45.75 20.42
CA TYR A 547 -12.05 46.03 21.41
C TYR A 547 -12.59 47.46 21.21
N ASP A 548 -13.80 47.52 20.64
CA ASP A 548 -14.50 48.77 20.30
C ASP A 548 -15.89 48.74 20.97
N THR A 549 -16.11 49.66 21.90
CA THR A 549 -17.37 49.78 22.65
C THR A 549 -18.54 50.30 21.82
N SER A 550 -18.29 50.79 20.60
CA SER A 550 -19.37 51.17 19.68
C SER A 550 -20.07 49.95 19.07
N ARG A 551 -19.39 48.79 19.00
CA ARG A 551 -19.94 47.55 18.44
C ARG A 551 -20.94 46.91 19.38
N LYS A 552 -22.20 46.86 18.95
CA LYS A 552 -23.32 46.35 19.75
C LYS A 552 -23.37 44.82 19.78
N CYS A 553 -22.74 44.15 18.82
CA CYS A 553 -22.58 42.69 18.81
C CYS A 553 -21.60 42.17 19.87
N TYR A 554 -20.78 43.01 20.51
CA TYR A 554 -19.87 42.57 21.56
C TYR A 554 -20.62 42.39 22.88
N LYS A 555 -21.21 41.19 23.06
CA LYS A 555 -21.97 40.81 24.26
C LYS A 555 -21.17 39.92 25.21
N ASP A 556 -21.35 40.13 26.52
CA ASP A 556 -20.83 39.24 27.56
C ASP A 556 -21.74 38.01 27.74
N TYR A 557 -21.39 37.16 28.71
CA TYR A 557 -22.15 35.96 29.05
C TYR A 557 -23.57 36.23 29.61
N GLN A 558 -23.90 37.47 29.96
CA GLN A 558 -25.24 37.89 30.39
C GLN A 558 -26.03 38.55 29.24
N GLY A 559 -25.45 38.64 28.04
CA GLY A 559 -26.04 39.33 26.89
C GLY A 559 -25.95 40.86 26.97
N LYS A 560 -25.12 41.41 27.86
CA LYS A 560 -24.86 42.85 28.00
C LYS A 560 -23.67 43.26 27.15
N GLU A 561 -23.63 44.51 26.70
CA GLU A 561 -22.47 45.03 25.96
C GLU A 561 -21.21 45.00 26.83
N ILE A 562 -20.11 44.54 26.25
CA ILE A 562 -18.82 44.46 26.94
C ILE A 562 -18.28 45.88 27.15
N ALA A 563 -18.47 46.40 28.37
CA ALA A 563 -18.07 47.76 28.76
C ALA A 563 -16.62 47.87 29.28
N SER A 564 -15.92 46.74 29.46
CA SER A 564 -14.52 46.69 29.88
C SER A 564 -13.76 45.61 29.11
N PRO A 565 -12.47 45.80 28.79
CA PRO A 565 -11.65 44.73 28.21
C PRO A 565 -11.45 43.55 29.17
N TYR A 566 -11.66 43.75 30.48
CA TYR A 566 -11.50 42.75 31.53
C TYR A 566 -12.81 42.02 31.84
N ILE A 567 -12.70 40.71 32.09
CA ILE A 567 -13.79 39.87 32.58
C ILE A 567 -13.82 40.01 34.11
N LEU A 568 -14.81 40.75 34.62
CA LEU A 568 -14.91 41.03 36.06
C LEU A 568 -15.75 39.99 36.78
N GLY A 569 -15.31 39.57 37.96
CA GLY A 569 -16.10 38.73 38.87
C GLY A 569 -16.03 37.22 38.62
N GLY A 570 -15.04 36.74 37.84
CA GLY A 570 -14.76 35.32 37.68
C GLY A 570 -14.35 34.64 39.00
N LYS A 571 -14.78 33.40 39.21
CA LYS A 571 -14.72 32.72 40.52
C LYS A 571 -14.01 31.39 40.46
N GLU A 572 -14.42 30.54 39.54
CA GLU A 572 -13.84 29.21 39.37
C GLU A 572 -13.34 29.03 37.95
N ALA A 573 -12.45 28.05 37.79
CA ALA A 573 -11.93 27.64 36.50
C ALA A 573 -12.35 26.20 36.23
N LYS A 574 -12.67 25.90 34.97
CA LYS A 574 -13.18 24.59 34.55
C LYS A 574 -12.57 24.15 33.23
N ILE A 575 -12.27 22.86 33.11
CA ILE A 575 -11.97 22.23 31.82
C ILE A 575 -13.31 21.91 31.15
N ILE A 576 -13.51 22.43 29.95
CA ILE A 576 -14.70 22.13 29.14
C ILE A 576 -14.51 20.79 28.44
N TRP A 577 -13.41 20.65 27.70
CA TRP A 577 -13.00 19.38 27.09
C TRP A 577 -11.47 19.40 26.83
N GLN A 578 -10.87 18.22 26.64
CA GLN A 578 -9.47 18.07 26.20
C GLN A 578 -9.25 16.73 25.49
N ASP A 579 -8.29 16.66 24.56
CA ASP A 579 -7.93 15.45 23.80
C ASP A 579 -7.31 14.32 24.68
N GLY A 580 -7.13 14.56 25.97
CA GLY A 580 -6.45 13.66 26.89
C GLY A 580 -6.50 14.17 28.32
N LYS A 581 -5.34 14.23 28.97
CA LYS A 581 -5.20 14.70 30.36
C LYS A 581 -4.10 15.76 30.47
N GLN A 582 -3.88 16.52 29.40
CA GLN A 582 -2.80 17.52 29.32
C GLN A 582 -2.95 18.57 30.42
N VAL A 583 -4.18 19.01 30.72
CA VAL A 583 -4.46 19.93 31.83
C VAL A 583 -4.93 19.13 33.05
N SER A 584 -4.27 19.37 34.18
CA SER A 584 -4.61 18.75 35.47
C SER A 584 -5.75 19.47 36.18
N ASN A 585 -6.66 18.71 36.79
CA ASN A 585 -7.72 19.23 37.64
C ASN A 585 -7.21 19.78 38.99
N ASN A 586 -6.04 19.32 39.46
CA ASN A 586 -5.61 19.56 40.84
C ASN A 586 -5.18 21.01 41.13
N ASN A 587 -4.86 21.80 40.09
CA ASN A 587 -4.34 23.17 40.21
C ASN A 587 -5.07 24.16 39.31
N LEU A 588 -6.27 23.81 38.84
CA LEU A 588 -7.11 24.67 38.03
C LEU A 588 -7.88 25.64 38.93
N ARG A 589 -7.60 26.94 38.84
CA ARG A 589 -8.17 27.95 39.74
C ARG A 589 -8.20 29.34 39.12
N ILE A 590 -8.92 30.25 39.78
CA ILE A 590 -8.79 31.69 39.56
C ILE A 590 -7.89 32.28 40.65
N GLU A 591 -6.87 33.04 40.26
CA GLU A 591 -5.98 33.74 41.18
C GLU A 591 -5.52 35.07 40.57
N LYS A 592 -5.64 36.16 41.32
CA LYS A 592 -5.22 37.52 40.89
C LYS A 592 -5.73 37.87 39.48
N ASP A 593 -7.03 37.68 39.25
CA ASP A 593 -7.70 37.90 37.98
C ASP A 593 -7.07 37.15 36.79
N ASN A 594 -6.53 35.96 37.04
CA ASN A 594 -6.05 35.04 36.03
C ASN A 594 -6.64 33.64 36.24
N LEU A 595 -6.88 32.93 35.15
CA LEU A 595 -7.08 31.49 35.14
C LEU A 595 -5.71 30.81 35.21
N VAL A 596 -5.46 30.05 36.26
CA VAL A 596 -4.22 29.31 36.48
C VAL A 596 -4.45 27.81 36.27
N PHE A 597 -3.54 27.14 35.56
CA PHE A 597 -3.61 25.71 35.30
C PHE A 597 -2.21 25.07 35.26
N THR A 598 -2.14 23.75 35.50
CA THR A 598 -0.88 22.98 35.47
C THR A 598 -0.92 21.91 34.38
N VAL A 599 0.21 21.74 33.71
CA VAL A 599 0.47 20.75 32.67
C VAL A 599 1.60 19.83 33.14
N ASP A 600 1.26 18.55 33.31
CA ASP A 600 2.19 17.52 33.79
C ASP A 600 3.10 17.04 32.65
N LYS A 601 4.39 16.89 32.94
CA LYS A 601 5.39 16.33 32.03
C LYS A 601 5.01 14.96 31.49
N ASN A 602 4.37 14.11 32.28
CA ASN A 602 3.98 12.77 31.86
C ASN A 602 2.69 12.75 31.03
N HIS A 603 1.93 13.84 31.05
CA HIS A 603 0.63 13.93 30.37
C HIS A 603 0.62 14.86 29.16
N ILE A 604 1.61 15.76 29.02
CA ILE A 604 1.71 16.63 27.84
C ILE A 604 1.98 15.79 26.59
N LYS A 605 1.17 16.05 25.56
CA LYS A 605 1.23 15.49 24.21
C LYS A 605 0.61 16.49 23.25
N ASN A 606 0.87 16.35 21.95
CA ASN A 606 0.22 17.18 20.95
C ASN A 606 -1.31 17.02 21.03
N GLY A 607 -2.05 18.11 20.90
CA GLY A 607 -3.49 18.09 21.11
C GLY A 607 -4.05 19.42 21.56
N ASN A 608 -5.28 19.39 22.04
CA ASN A 608 -6.07 20.56 22.35
C ASN A 608 -6.80 20.42 23.70
N ALA A 609 -7.07 21.56 24.33
CA ALA A 609 -8.00 21.68 25.45
C ALA A 609 -8.76 23.01 25.38
N VAL A 610 -9.94 23.05 25.99
CA VAL A 610 -10.68 24.27 26.27
C VAL A 610 -10.84 24.42 27.77
N VAL A 611 -10.38 25.56 28.28
CA VAL A 611 -10.53 25.95 29.69
C VAL A 611 -11.38 27.21 29.78
N ALA A 612 -12.12 27.35 30.87
CA ALA A 612 -13.11 28.39 31.05
C ALA A 612 -13.05 28.98 32.45
N VAL A 613 -13.46 30.24 32.58
CA VAL A 613 -13.79 30.89 33.85
C VAL A 613 -15.31 30.88 34.04
N THR A 614 -15.76 30.65 35.26
CA THR A 614 -17.19 30.67 35.62
C THR A 614 -17.51 31.70 36.68
N ASP A 615 -18.77 32.10 36.74
CA ASP A 615 -19.32 32.87 37.84
C ASP A 615 -19.60 31.99 39.08
N ASN A 616 -20.17 32.58 40.13
CA ASN A 616 -20.51 31.88 41.39
C ASN A 616 -21.55 30.75 41.20
N ASN A 617 -22.31 30.75 40.10
CA ASN A 617 -23.33 29.74 39.80
C ASN A 617 -22.81 28.63 38.87
N GLY A 618 -21.52 28.68 38.52
CA GLY A 618 -20.91 27.75 37.57
C GLY A 618 -21.24 28.05 36.10
N VAL A 619 -21.81 29.22 35.79
CA VAL A 619 -22.07 29.64 34.41
C VAL A 619 -20.77 30.12 33.77
N VAL A 620 -20.44 29.61 32.59
CA VAL A 620 -19.22 30.02 31.87
C VAL A 620 -19.33 31.49 31.44
N MET A 621 -18.32 32.26 31.81
CA MET A 621 -18.22 33.69 31.46
C MET A 621 -17.35 33.92 30.22
N TRP A 622 -16.31 33.11 30.05
CA TRP A 622 -15.43 33.08 28.88
C TRP A 622 -14.58 31.81 28.86
N SER A 623 -14.00 31.48 27.72
CA SER A 623 -13.16 30.30 27.52
C SER A 623 -12.04 30.55 26.53
N TRP A 624 -10.97 29.77 26.68
CA TRP A 624 -9.75 29.85 25.89
C TRP A 624 -9.36 28.46 25.35
N HIS A 625 -8.81 28.46 24.15
CA HIS A 625 -8.19 27.31 23.51
C HIS A 625 -6.72 27.18 23.91
N LEU A 626 -6.36 26.05 24.46
CA LEU A 626 -4.97 25.65 24.68
C LEU A 626 -4.55 24.69 23.57
N TRP A 627 -3.58 25.10 22.75
CA TRP A 627 -3.02 24.28 21.69
C TRP A 627 -1.66 23.73 22.11
N PHE A 628 -1.61 22.43 22.40
CA PHE A 628 -0.40 21.73 22.80
C PHE A 628 0.39 21.36 21.56
N THR A 629 1.40 22.16 21.23
CA THR A 629 2.19 22.01 20.01
C THR A 629 3.55 22.71 20.14
N SER A 630 4.45 22.47 19.18
CA SER A 630 5.70 23.24 19.08
C SER A 630 5.40 24.68 18.64
N THR A 631 6.20 25.64 19.10
CA THR A 631 6.12 27.04 18.64
C THR A 631 6.33 27.17 17.13
N GLU A 632 7.00 26.20 16.50
CA GLU A 632 7.18 26.13 15.05
C GLU A 632 5.88 25.94 14.25
N ALA A 633 4.78 25.53 14.90
CA ALA A 633 3.47 25.41 14.26
C ALA A 633 3.00 26.75 13.64
N LEU A 634 3.43 27.86 14.25
CA LEU A 634 3.17 29.23 13.79
C LEU A 634 4.27 29.80 12.89
N ASN A 635 5.30 29.03 12.53
CA ASN A 635 6.26 29.50 11.54
C ASN A 635 5.53 29.81 10.24
N THR A 636 5.79 31.00 9.69
CA THR A 636 5.06 31.50 8.52
C THR A 636 5.76 31.13 7.22
N THR A 637 4.97 30.81 6.19
CA THR A 637 5.47 30.64 4.84
C THR A 637 5.09 31.81 3.94
N LYS A 638 6.03 32.24 3.09
CA LYS A 638 5.79 33.24 2.04
C LYS A 638 5.17 32.58 0.81
N LEU A 639 4.27 33.33 0.23
CA LEU A 639 3.38 32.89 -0.79
C LEU A 639 3.23 33.94 -1.90
N GLU A 640 3.35 33.54 -3.16
CA GLU A 640 3.29 34.47 -4.28
C GLU A 640 2.47 33.91 -5.45
N LYS A 641 1.60 34.73 -6.04
CA LYS A 641 0.91 34.48 -7.30
C LYS A 641 0.80 35.76 -8.12
N GLY A 642 1.58 35.88 -9.19
CA GLY A 642 1.69 37.13 -9.95
C GLY A 642 2.18 38.27 -9.06
N THR A 643 1.45 39.38 -9.01
CA THR A 643 1.72 40.52 -8.12
C THR A 643 1.18 40.33 -6.69
N ASN A 644 0.32 39.33 -6.44
CA ASN A 644 -0.25 39.06 -5.12
C ASN A 644 0.74 38.26 -4.28
N THR A 645 1.13 38.80 -3.12
CA THR A 645 2.03 38.14 -2.16
C THR A 645 1.34 38.09 -0.79
N ILE A 646 1.37 36.94 -0.12
CA ILE A 646 1.04 36.83 1.30
C ILE A 646 2.24 36.23 2.05
N ASN A 647 2.77 36.96 3.03
CA ASN A 647 4.02 36.62 3.73
C ASN A 647 3.79 36.02 5.12
N VAL A 648 2.70 35.27 5.35
CA VAL A 648 2.19 35.17 6.72
C VAL A 648 1.40 33.90 7.08
N VAL A 649 1.23 32.91 6.21
CA VAL A 649 0.40 31.73 6.54
C VAL A 649 1.15 30.80 7.49
N ALA A 650 0.54 30.42 8.62
CA ALA A 650 1.11 29.47 9.57
C ALA A 650 1.33 28.08 8.93
N LYS A 651 2.38 27.38 9.36
CA LYS A 651 2.77 26.06 8.85
C LYS A 651 1.72 24.97 9.12
N GLU A 652 1.01 25.07 10.24
CA GLU A 652 -0.05 24.13 10.65
C GLU A 652 -1.37 24.90 10.88
N PRO A 653 -2.52 24.34 10.46
CA PRO A 653 -3.82 24.95 10.77
C PRO A 653 -4.09 24.92 12.27
N LEU A 654 -4.97 25.81 12.71
CA LEU A 654 -5.26 25.99 14.13
C LEU A 654 -5.81 24.69 14.74
N GLY A 655 -5.24 24.30 15.88
CA GLY A 655 -5.66 23.14 16.65
C GLY A 655 -5.31 21.78 16.01
N LEU A 656 -4.38 21.74 15.05
CA LEU A 656 -3.87 20.49 14.50
C LEU A 656 -3.15 19.66 15.56
N ALA A 657 -3.46 18.37 15.59
CA ALA A 657 -2.78 17.34 16.34
C ALA A 657 -2.53 16.13 15.44
N TYR A 658 -1.33 15.57 15.46
CA TYR A 658 -1.04 14.34 14.73
C TYR A 658 -1.49 13.14 15.58
N VAL A 659 -2.23 12.23 14.95
CA VAL A 659 -2.70 10.96 15.53
C VAL A 659 -1.71 9.84 15.17
N LYS A 660 -1.29 9.80 13.90
CA LYS A 660 -0.19 8.95 13.42
C LYS A 660 0.67 9.73 12.46
N TRP A 661 1.97 9.48 12.49
CA TRP A 661 2.90 10.04 11.52
C TRP A 661 4.08 9.07 11.41
N LEU A 662 4.01 8.22 10.38
CA LEU A 662 5.06 7.29 10.03
C LEU A 662 5.86 7.85 8.87
N GLN A 663 7.17 7.94 9.04
CA GLN A 663 8.07 8.55 8.07
C GLN A 663 9.32 7.72 7.91
N SER A 664 9.64 7.31 6.69
CA SER A 664 10.97 6.78 6.38
C SER A 664 12.02 7.88 6.50
N LYS A 665 13.18 7.54 7.08
CA LYS A 665 14.29 8.48 7.33
C LYS A 665 15.59 8.01 6.71
N ASN A 666 16.33 8.97 6.17
CA ASN A 666 17.74 8.77 5.83
C ASN A 666 18.58 8.72 7.11
N SER A 667 19.81 8.21 7.02
CA SER A 667 20.73 8.10 8.17
C SER A 667 21.08 9.45 8.81
N ASN A 668 20.88 10.57 8.11
CA ASN A 668 21.05 11.92 8.64
C ASN A 668 19.78 12.51 9.30
N GLY A 669 18.70 11.72 9.44
CA GLY A 669 17.44 12.15 10.04
C GLY A 669 16.48 12.93 9.12
N THR A 670 16.85 13.15 7.85
CA THR A 670 15.97 13.79 6.85
C THR A 670 14.90 12.82 6.33
N ALA A 671 13.75 13.34 5.90
CA ALA A 671 12.68 12.53 5.33
C ALA A 671 13.14 11.86 4.02
N ARG A 672 12.97 10.54 3.93
CA ARG A 672 13.25 9.79 2.71
C ARG A 672 12.03 9.82 1.79
N THR A 673 12.21 10.36 0.60
CA THR A 673 11.17 10.52 -0.42
C THR A 673 11.43 9.69 -1.68
N LYS A 674 12.52 8.93 -1.69
CA LYS A 674 12.95 8.06 -2.79
C LYS A 674 13.12 6.63 -2.30
N ASP A 675 13.04 5.71 -3.24
CA ASP A 675 13.31 4.31 -2.98
C ASP A 675 14.76 4.14 -2.51
N ARG A 676 14.94 3.27 -1.52
CA ARG A 676 16.27 2.81 -1.09
C ARG A 676 16.54 1.48 -1.76
N HIS A 677 17.60 1.41 -2.54
CA HIS A 677 18.03 0.18 -3.19
C HIS A 677 19.25 -0.35 -2.46
N ILE A 678 19.20 -1.62 -2.06
CA ILE A 678 20.27 -2.31 -1.37
C ILE A 678 20.72 -3.46 -2.26
N LYS A 679 21.94 -3.35 -2.78
CA LYS A 679 22.53 -4.34 -3.69
C LYS A 679 23.61 -5.12 -2.95
N ILE A 680 23.46 -6.43 -2.95
CA ILE A 680 24.43 -7.37 -2.39
C ILE A 680 25.24 -7.92 -3.56
N LYS A 681 26.57 -7.78 -3.49
CA LYS A 681 27.50 -8.38 -4.45
C LYS A 681 28.07 -9.66 -3.89
N LEU A 682 28.04 -10.71 -4.71
CA LEU A 682 28.55 -12.04 -4.37
C LEU A 682 29.59 -12.44 -5.42
N LYS A 683 30.52 -13.30 -5.01
CA LYS A 683 31.56 -13.86 -5.88
C LYS A 683 31.79 -15.33 -5.58
N GLN A 684 32.21 -16.09 -6.59
CA GLN A 684 32.71 -17.44 -6.40
C GLN A 684 34.11 -17.43 -5.75
N THR A 685 34.41 -18.45 -4.95
CA THR A 685 35.69 -18.61 -4.24
C THR A 685 36.74 -19.28 -5.13
N ASP A 686 37.00 -18.70 -6.30
CA ASP A 686 38.03 -19.13 -7.25
C ASP A 686 38.61 -17.88 -7.93
N ASN A 687 39.89 -17.91 -8.31
CA ASN A 687 40.55 -16.78 -8.95
C ASN A 687 39.94 -16.43 -10.32
N ASN A 688 39.34 -17.42 -11.00
CA ASN A 688 38.61 -17.25 -12.25
C ASN A 688 37.08 -17.23 -12.05
N GLY A 689 36.64 -17.15 -10.78
CA GLY A 689 35.24 -17.19 -10.38
C GLY A 689 34.43 -16.00 -10.88
N GLN A 690 33.12 -16.22 -11.08
CA GLN A 690 32.19 -15.17 -11.49
C GLN A 690 31.64 -14.36 -10.30
N THR A 691 31.11 -13.18 -10.61
CA THR A 691 30.37 -12.32 -9.67
C THR A 691 28.90 -12.19 -10.07
N ALA A 692 28.02 -12.08 -9.08
CA ALA A 692 26.59 -11.85 -9.29
C ALA A 692 26.04 -10.92 -8.21
N THR A 693 24.85 -10.35 -8.45
CA THR A 693 24.23 -9.41 -7.51
C THR A 693 22.77 -9.74 -7.28
N VAL A 694 22.27 -9.40 -6.09
CA VAL A 694 20.83 -9.38 -5.79
C VAL A 694 20.47 -8.04 -5.17
N GLU A 695 19.28 -7.54 -5.49
CA GLU A 695 18.83 -6.21 -5.09
C GLU A 695 17.51 -6.28 -4.32
N ILE A 696 17.45 -5.52 -3.21
CA ILE A 696 16.23 -5.34 -2.42
C ILE A 696 15.89 -3.85 -2.41
N ILE A 697 14.65 -3.52 -2.73
CA ILE A 697 14.17 -2.15 -2.87
C ILE A 697 13.17 -1.87 -1.75
N GLN A 698 13.47 -0.89 -0.89
CA GLN A 698 12.52 -0.41 0.12
C GLN A 698 11.83 0.86 -0.37
N LYS A 699 10.51 0.78 -0.59
CA LYS A 699 9.71 1.98 -0.86
C LYS A 699 9.70 2.91 0.36
N PRO A 700 9.69 4.23 0.17
CA PRO A 700 9.57 5.17 1.28
C PRO A 700 8.17 5.12 1.87
N VAL A 701 8.10 5.33 3.19
CA VAL A 701 6.83 5.46 3.91
C VAL A 701 6.60 6.93 4.23
N TYR A 702 5.41 7.40 3.88
CA TYR A 702 4.90 8.69 4.26
C TYR A 702 3.42 8.51 4.56
N TYR A 703 3.06 8.47 5.83
CA TYR A 703 1.71 8.21 6.27
C TYR A 703 1.35 9.09 7.47
N ARG A 704 0.31 9.91 7.34
CA ARG A 704 -0.18 10.78 8.40
C ARG A 704 -1.67 10.62 8.62
N GLU A 705 -2.04 10.49 9.89
CA GLU A 705 -3.40 10.69 10.38
C GLU A 705 -3.37 11.92 11.28
N ILE A 706 -4.30 12.84 11.06
CA ILE A 706 -4.41 14.08 11.83
C ILE A 706 -5.78 14.14 12.52
N ASN A 707 -5.81 14.87 13.61
CA ASN A 707 -7.00 15.44 14.21
C ASN A 707 -6.85 16.97 14.15
N THR A 708 -7.95 17.68 13.98
CA THR A 708 -7.97 19.14 14.04
C THR A 708 -9.17 19.56 14.84
N THR A 709 -9.13 20.76 15.41
CA THR A 709 -10.36 21.40 15.86
C THR A 709 -11.10 21.99 14.67
N SER A 710 -12.40 22.20 14.84
CA SER A 710 -13.24 22.95 13.91
C SER A 710 -13.97 24.06 14.66
N TYR A 711 -14.44 25.07 13.95
CA TYR A 711 -15.08 26.25 14.55
C TYR A 711 -16.38 26.53 13.80
N GLN A 712 -17.48 26.80 14.50
CA GLN A 712 -18.64 27.43 13.86
C GLN A 712 -18.36 28.92 13.68
N PHE A 713 -18.87 29.51 12.59
CA PHE A 713 -18.52 30.87 12.21
C PHE A 713 -18.75 31.88 13.34
N GLY A 714 -17.78 32.77 13.56
CA GLY A 714 -17.85 33.84 14.57
C GLY A 714 -17.60 33.41 16.02
N ARG A 715 -17.48 32.11 16.31
CA ARG A 715 -17.13 31.62 17.64
C ARG A 715 -15.61 31.57 17.83
N LYS A 716 -15.15 31.88 19.04
CA LYS A 716 -13.75 31.73 19.45
C LYS A 716 -13.40 30.29 19.89
N ASP A 717 -14.42 29.49 20.20
CA ASP A 717 -14.28 28.21 20.86
C ASP A 717 -14.11 27.07 19.85
N PRO A 718 -13.05 26.26 19.96
CA PRO A 718 -12.89 25.08 19.13
C PRO A 718 -13.87 23.98 19.51
N MET A 719 -14.37 23.28 18.50
CA MET A 719 -15.01 21.98 18.63
C MET A 719 -13.98 20.87 18.35
N PRO A 720 -13.91 19.84 19.21
CA PRO A 720 -13.16 18.63 18.93
C PRO A 720 -13.84 17.87 17.79
N ASN A 721 -13.07 17.21 16.94
CA ASN A 721 -13.57 16.30 15.90
C ASN A 721 -13.38 14.82 16.29
N ILE A 722 -13.20 14.58 17.59
CA ILE A 722 -13.13 13.27 18.23
C ILE A 722 -14.08 13.28 19.42
N ASP A 723 -14.45 12.09 19.90
CA ASP A 723 -15.28 11.97 21.10
C ASP A 723 -14.43 12.28 22.34
N VAL A 724 -14.83 13.34 23.05
CA VAL A 724 -14.20 13.76 24.31
C VAL A 724 -15.28 14.12 25.33
N PRO A 725 -15.04 13.86 26.63
CA PRO A 725 -15.95 14.30 27.68
C PRO A 725 -16.14 15.82 27.69
N GLY A 726 -17.37 16.26 27.89
CA GLY A 726 -17.74 17.67 27.98
C GLY A 726 -17.96 18.39 26.64
N PHE A 727 -17.86 17.65 25.52
CA PHE A 727 -18.36 18.12 24.23
C PHE A 727 -19.77 17.57 23.96
N ASN A 728 -20.67 18.44 23.52
CA ASN A 728 -22.08 18.11 23.24
C ASN A 728 -22.49 18.57 21.84
N ILE A 729 -23.53 17.92 21.30
CA ILE A 729 -24.22 18.34 20.09
C ILE A 729 -25.67 18.62 20.47
N GLU A 730 -26.17 19.81 20.17
CA GLU A 730 -27.54 20.24 20.49
C GLU A 730 -28.19 20.93 19.30
N ALA A 731 -29.50 20.81 19.15
CA ALA A 731 -30.23 21.59 18.16
C ALA A 731 -30.38 23.06 18.64
N ALA A 732 -30.04 24.00 17.75
CA ALA A 732 -30.43 25.38 17.90
C ALA A 732 -31.96 25.52 17.74
N ALA A 733 -32.52 26.56 18.35
CA ALA A 733 -33.90 26.94 18.07
C ALA A 733 -34.04 27.38 16.60
N ALA A 734 -35.27 27.45 16.09
CA ALA A 734 -35.53 27.79 14.68
C ALA A 734 -34.94 29.15 14.28
N ASP A 735 -34.92 30.10 15.22
CA ASP A 735 -34.32 31.42 15.08
C ASP A 735 -32.82 31.46 15.37
N GLY A 736 -32.21 30.37 15.83
CA GLY A 736 -30.79 30.30 16.21
C GLY A 736 -30.55 30.52 17.71
N LYS A 737 -29.33 30.89 18.07
CA LYS A 737 -28.88 31.18 19.44
C LYS A 737 -28.35 32.61 19.55
N ARG A 738 -28.32 33.16 20.76
CA ARG A 738 -27.73 34.48 21.01
C ARG A 738 -26.24 34.35 21.32
N ILE A 739 -25.47 35.43 21.17
CA ILE A 739 -24.02 35.41 21.44
C ILE A 739 -23.70 34.86 22.84
N GLN A 740 -24.48 35.26 23.86
CA GLN A 740 -24.23 34.78 25.22
C GLN A 740 -24.43 33.27 25.40
N ASP A 741 -25.32 32.64 24.61
CA ASP A 741 -25.57 31.19 24.71
C ASP A 741 -24.32 30.41 24.29
N PHE A 742 -23.59 30.91 23.28
CA PHE A 742 -22.32 30.31 22.84
C PHE A 742 -21.20 30.50 23.85
N ILE A 743 -21.15 31.66 24.52
CA ILE A 743 -20.18 31.95 25.58
C ILE A 743 -20.41 31.02 26.77
N GLN A 744 -21.67 30.82 27.16
CA GLN A 744 -22.04 29.93 28.26
C GLN A 744 -21.79 28.45 27.96
N ASN A 745 -21.83 28.06 26.68
CA ASN A 745 -21.74 26.68 26.21
C ASN A 745 -20.60 26.47 25.19
N PRO A 746 -19.33 26.70 25.57
CA PRO A 746 -18.19 26.60 24.65
C PRO A 746 -17.91 25.17 24.17
N GLY A 747 -18.40 24.17 24.91
CA GLY A 747 -18.30 22.74 24.57
C GLY A 747 -19.47 22.23 23.73
N THR A 748 -20.42 23.07 23.34
CA THR A 748 -21.60 22.62 22.58
C THR A 748 -21.51 23.06 21.13
N PHE A 749 -21.63 22.11 20.20
CA PHE A 749 -21.90 22.37 18.80
C PHE A 749 -23.41 22.46 18.57
N TYR A 750 -23.86 23.54 17.93
CA TYR A 750 -25.28 23.76 17.67
C TYR A 750 -25.67 23.41 16.23
N THR A 751 -26.58 22.44 16.05
CA THR A 751 -27.14 22.08 14.75
C THR A 751 -28.33 22.96 14.37
N GLY A 752 -28.63 23.08 13.08
CA GLY A 752 -29.84 23.76 12.59
C GLY A 752 -29.64 24.51 11.28
N ALA A 753 -30.64 25.29 10.90
CA ALA A 753 -30.59 26.16 9.72
C ALA A 753 -29.89 27.51 9.97
N HIS A 754 -30.03 28.05 11.19
CA HIS A 754 -29.46 29.33 11.59
C HIS A 754 -28.57 29.19 12.84
N LEU A 755 -27.42 29.86 12.85
CA LEU A 755 -26.53 29.87 14.02
C LEU A 755 -26.98 30.92 15.02
N TYR A 756 -27.03 32.18 14.58
CA TYR A 756 -27.35 33.31 15.44
C TYR A 756 -28.76 33.83 15.17
N SER A 757 -29.51 34.13 16.22
CA SER A 757 -30.76 34.88 16.13
C SER A 757 -30.57 36.37 15.88
N GLU A 758 -29.36 36.87 16.16
CA GLU A 758 -28.99 38.28 16.04
C GLU A 758 -28.41 38.63 14.64
N PHE A 759 -28.43 37.69 13.69
CA PHE A 759 -27.81 37.86 12.37
C PHE A 759 -28.40 39.00 11.52
N ASN A 760 -29.63 39.44 11.81
CA ASN A 760 -30.26 40.55 11.07
C ASN A 760 -29.64 41.94 11.37
N ASN A 761 -28.69 42.05 12.31
CA ASN A 761 -28.11 43.32 12.76
C ASN A 761 -26.77 43.71 12.08
N GLY A 762 -26.30 42.98 11.07
CA GLY A 762 -25.14 43.37 10.21
C GLY A 762 -23.75 43.20 10.84
N GLU A 763 -23.55 43.55 12.11
CA GLU A 763 -22.23 43.46 12.79
C GLU A 763 -21.77 42.03 13.10
N THR A 764 -22.69 41.05 13.13
CA THR A 764 -22.38 39.63 13.41
C THR A 764 -21.74 38.90 12.24
N TYR A 765 -21.75 39.50 11.04
CA TYR A 765 -21.06 38.98 9.83
C TYR A 765 -19.53 39.17 9.88
N SER A 766 -19.03 39.92 10.87
CA SER A 766 -17.61 40.16 11.12
C SER A 766 -17.27 39.95 12.60
N LEU A 767 -17.63 38.79 13.17
CA LEU A 767 -17.28 38.52 14.57
C LEU A 767 -15.78 38.29 14.76
N TRP A 768 -15.04 37.74 13.78
CA TRP A 768 -13.58 37.55 13.88
C TRP A 768 -12.75 38.76 13.42
N ALA A 769 -13.36 39.76 12.78
CA ALA A 769 -12.67 40.95 12.29
C ALA A 769 -13.39 42.25 12.64
N THR A 770 -12.69 43.38 12.76
CA THR A 770 -13.32 44.65 13.17
C THR A 770 -13.90 45.49 12.03
N ASN A 771 -14.38 44.86 10.96
CA ASN A 771 -14.90 45.59 9.81
C ASN A 771 -16.32 46.12 10.07
N THR A 772 -16.56 47.39 9.71
CA THR A 772 -17.74 48.17 10.14
C THR A 772 -18.82 48.33 9.07
N THR A 773 -18.55 48.06 7.79
CA THR A 773 -19.55 48.24 6.71
C THR A 773 -19.76 47.00 5.84
N LEU A 774 -21.03 46.73 5.54
CA LEU A 774 -21.50 45.52 4.83
C LEU A 774 -20.98 45.37 3.39
N GLU A 775 -20.61 46.49 2.77
CA GLU A 775 -20.25 46.57 1.35
C GLU A 775 -18.74 46.33 1.09
N LYS A 776 -17.88 46.50 2.09
CA LYS A 776 -16.40 46.41 1.96
C LYS A 776 -15.80 45.34 2.87
N HIS A 777 -16.52 44.24 3.04
CA HIS A 777 -16.29 43.29 4.13
C HIS A 777 -14.98 42.50 4.10
N ASP A 778 -14.23 42.50 2.98
CA ASP A 778 -13.10 41.60 2.82
C ASP A 778 -11.89 42.18 2.08
N LEU A 779 -11.20 43.08 2.77
CA LEU A 779 -9.92 43.64 2.35
C LEU A 779 -8.75 42.85 2.97
N THR A 780 -7.56 42.97 2.39
CA THR A 780 -6.34 42.33 2.91
C THR A 780 -5.94 42.82 4.30
N ASP A 781 -6.43 43.98 4.74
CA ASP A 781 -6.05 44.68 5.98
C ASP A 781 -7.03 44.46 7.15
N THR A 782 -7.81 43.38 7.16
CA THR A 782 -8.70 43.10 8.30
C THR A 782 -7.93 43.08 9.63
N LYS A 783 -8.56 43.63 10.67
CA LYS A 783 -8.02 43.64 12.03
C LYS A 783 -8.72 42.61 12.89
N LYS A 784 -7.94 41.89 13.69
CA LYS A 784 -8.40 40.84 14.61
C LYS A 784 -9.31 41.38 15.71
N SER A 785 -10.49 40.79 15.89
CA SER A 785 -11.44 41.17 16.95
C SER A 785 -11.20 40.45 18.29
N ILE A 786 -12.07 40.71 19.27
CA ILE A 786 -12.10 39.96 20.55
C ILE A 786 -12.60 38.51 20.42
N TYR A 787 -13.28 38.12 19.32
CA TYR A 787 -13.77 36.75 19.10
C TYR A 787 -12.91 35.93 18.14
N ASP A 788 -11.90 36.53 17.50
CA ASP A 788 -11.00 35.81 16.62
C ASP A 788 -10.31 34.64 17.38
N PRO A 789 -10.37 33.40 16.85
CA PRO A 789 -9.87 32.21 17.55
C PRO A 789 -8.34 32.08 17.51
N CYS A 790 -7.64 32.84 16.68
CA CYS A 790 -6.21 32.63 16.44
C CYS A 790 -5.33 33.04 17.64
N PRO A 791 -4.11 32.50 17.74
CA PRO A 791 -3.11 32.92 18.73
C PRO A 791 -2.66 34.37 18.56
N GLU A 792 -1.96 34.90 19.58
CA GLU A 792 -1.30 36.21 19.51
C GLU A 792 -0.47 36.38 18.23
N GLY A 793 -0.65 37.51 17.55
CA GLY A 793 0.09 37.85 16.33
C GLY A 793 -0.45 37.17 15.08
N PHE A 794 -1.57 36.44 15.18
CA PHE A 794 -2.27 35.80 14.07
C PHE A 794 -3.76 36.13 14.08
N LYS A 795 -4.36 36.18 12.90
CA LYS A 795 -5.79 36.41 12.64
C LYS A 795 -6.34 35.38 11.65
N VAL A 796 -7.65 35.23 11.58
CA VAL A 796 -8.30 34.39 10.56
C VAL A 796 -8.03 34.96 9.16
N LEU A 797 -7.80 34.09 8.17
CA LEU A 797 -7.56 34.45 6.77
C LEU A 797 -8.72 35.30 6.18
N PRO A 798 -8.47 36.50 5.63
CA PRO A 798 -9.42 37.22 4.78
C PRO A 798 -9.75 36.48 3.47
N VAL A 799 -10.98 36.57 2.95
CA VAL A 799 -11.35 36.08 1.61
C VAL A 799 -10.46 36.70 0.53
N ALA A 800 -9.98 37.93 0.70
CA ALA A 800 -9.06 38.58 -0.25
C ALA A 800 -7.82 37.74 -0.60
N TYR A 801 -7.38 36.85 0.30
CA TYR A 801 -6.23 35.97 0.06
C TYR A 801 -6.58 34.59 -0.51
N ILE A 802 -7.87 34.21 -0.54
CA ILE A 802 -8.33 32.93 -1.12
C ILE A 802 -7.88 32.74 -2.58
N PRO A 803 -7.89 33.77 -3.47
CA PRO A 803 -7.42 33.62 -4.85
C PRO A 803 -5.95 33.19 -5.02
N ILE A 804 -5.14 33.25 -3.96
CA ILE A 804 -3.75 32.75 -3.98
C ILE A 804 -3.72 31.21 -4.03
N PHE A 805 -4.78 30.55 -3.56
CA PHE A 805 -4.92 29.10 -3.52
C PHE A 805 -5.62 28.51 -4.77
N THR A 806 -5.95 29.32 -5.78
CA THR A 806 -6.64 28.89 -7.01
C THR A 806 -5.72 28.88 -8.25
N ASN A 807 -5.88 27.92 -9.18
CA ASN A 807 -5.20 27.78 -10.50
C ASN A 807 -3.67 27.51 -10.57
N ASN A 808 -3.31 26.73 -11.61
CA ASN A 808 -2.29 25.65 -11.61
C ASN A 808 -1.01 25.88 -12.46
N ASP A 809 -0.61 27.12 -12.76
CA ASP A 809 0.48 27.30 -13.74
C ASP A 809 1.89 27.38 -13.12
N SER A 810 2.01 27.56 -11.80
CA SER A 810 3.31 27.79 -11.11
C SER A 810 3.57 26.87 -9.91
N TYR A 811 2.65 25.94 -9.63
CA TYR A 811 2.71 25.08 -8.46
C TYR A 811 2.54 23.59 -8.82
N THR A 812 3.50 22.75 -8.44
CA THR A 812 3.39 21.30 -8.58
C THR A 812 2.57 20.73 -7.41
N LYS A 813 1.58 19.90 -7.73
CA LYS A 813 0.71 19.21 -6.76
C LYS A 813 1.45 18.02 -6.15
N GLY A 814 1.38 17.93 -4.82
CA GLY A 814 1.80 16.76 -4.06
C GLY A 814 0.77 15.65 -3.92
N ASP A 815 1.24 14.47 -3.49
CA ASP A 815 0.39 13.36 -3.03
C ASP A 815 -0.51 13.77 -1.87
N TRP A 816 -1.70 13.17 -1.81
CA TRP A 816 -2.69 13.45 -0.78
C TRP A 816 -2.41 12.61 0.48
N ASP A 817 -1.73 13.19 1.46
CA ASP A 817 -1.47 12.59 2.78
C ASP A 817 -2.03 13.51 3.87
N ALA A 818 -3.34 13.34 4.14
CA ALA A 818 -4.13 14.19 5.04
C ALA A 818 -4.13 15.69 4.68
N GLY A 819 -3.80 16.04 3.44
CA GLY A 819 -3.72 17.42 2.97
C GLY A 819 -3.12 17.57 1.58
N ARG A 820 -2.90 18.82 1.15
CA ARG A 820 -2.17 19.15 -0.08
C ARG A 820 -0.96 19.99 0.21
N TRP A 821 0.15 19.65 -0.43
CA TRP A 821 1.26 20.57 -0.57
C TRP A 821 1.37 21.10 -1.99
N ILE A 822 1.92 22.31 -2.09
CA ILE A 822 2.26 22.93 -3.36
C ILE A 822 3.75 23.27 -3.41
N GLN A 823 4.38 22.99 -4.54
CA GLN A 823 5.81 23.25 -4.79
C GLN A 823 6.03 24.48 -5.65
N LYS A 824 7.02 25.30 -5.31
CA LYS A 824 7.65 26.26 -6.23
C LYS A 824 9.16 26.12 -6.06
N ASN A 825 9.96 26.16 -7.11
CA ASN A 825 11.43 26.06 -7.04
C ASN A 825 11.98 24.91 -6.15
N MET A 826 11.37 23.71 -6.22
CA MET A 826 11.68 22.53 -5.40
C MET A 826 11.41 22.65 -3.89
N GLN A 827 10.88 23.77 -3.40
CA GLN A 827 10.48 23.96 -2.01
C GLN A 827 8.97 23.76 -1.86
N ASN A 828 8.57 22.96 -0.87
CA ASN A 828 7.16 22.73 -0.53
C ASN A 828 6.70 23.91 0.33
N TYR A 829 5.83 24.76 -0.21
CA TYR A 829 5.45 25.99 0.48
C TYR A 829 4.22 25.82 1.38
N TYR A 830 3.55 24.66 1.39
CA TYR A 830 2.30 24.49 2.10
C TYR A 830 2.02 23.06 2.46
N LEU A 831 1.35 22.84 3.58
CA LEU A 831 0.51 21.68 3.75
C LEU A 831 -0.86 22.18 4.18
N LEU A 832 -1.77 22.36 3.22
CA LEU A 832 -3.18 22.56 3.55
C LEU A 832 -3.70 21.21 4.00
N PHE A 833 -3.61 20.94 5.30
CA PHE A 833 -4.17 19.73 5.90
C PHE A 833 -5.69 19.73 5.73
N ALA A 834 -6.32 18.56 5.64
CA ALA A 834 -7.77 18.44 5.53
C ALA A 834 -8.40 18.39 6.94
N PRO A 835 -8.75 19.54 7.56
CA PRO A 835 -9.40 19.52 8.86
C PRO A 835 -10.73 18.79 8.73
N ALA A 836 -11.05 18.01 9.75
CA ALA A 836 -12.40 17.50 9.89
C ALA A 836 -13.37 18.66 10.09
N GLY A 837 -14.48 18.66 9.34
CA GLY A 837 -15.60 19.58 9.54
C GLY A 837 -16.80 18.84 10.12
N ARG A 838 -17.71 19.55 10.79
CA ARG A 838 -19.00 18.99 11.23
C ARG A 838 -20.14 19.54 10.42
N ASN A 839 -21.05 18.64 10.07
CA ASN A 839 -22.27 18.96 9.34
C ASN A 839 -23.24 19.76 10.21
N ASN A 840 -23.79 20.84 9.67
CA ASN A 840 -24.70 21.72 10.38
C ASN A 840 -26.01 21.09 10.82
N LEU A 841 -26.49 20.02 10.18
CA LEU A 841 -27.77 19.40 10.50
C LEU A 841 -27.61 18.25 11.50
N THR A 842 -26.55 17.47 11.36
CA THR A 842 -26.34 16.24 12.13
C THR A 842 -25.32 16.40 13.26
N GLY A 843 -24.43 17.39 13.16
CA GLY A 843 -23.27 17.56 14.05
C GLY A 843 -22.18 16.49 13.87
N GLN A 844 -22.37 15.56 12.93
CA GLN A 844 -21.41 14.50 12.66
C GLN A 844 -20.17 15.04 11.96
N VAL A 845 -19.02 14.44 12.28
CA VAL A 845 -17.77 14.73 11.58
C VAL A 845 -17.84 14.15 10.17
N GLU A 846 -17.67 14.99 9.16
CA GLU A 846 -17.70 14.60 7.75
C GLU A 846 -16.38 14.94 7.06
N GLU A 847 -16.08 14.22 5.97
CA GLU A 847 -14.98 14.52 5.05
C GLU A 847 -13.56 14.60 5.67
N ALA A 848 -13.38 14.08 6.89
CA ALA A 848 -12.07 13.98 7.54
C ALA A 848 -11.06 13.25 6.65
N GLY A 849 -9.92 13.88 6.36
CA GLY A 849 -8.91 13.34 5.45
C GLY A 849 -9.34 13.24 3.97
N LYS A 850 -10.55 13.71 3.60
CA LYS A 850 -11.09 13.69 2.23
C LYS A 850 -11.29 15.09 1.65
N ARG A 851 -11.61 16.09 2.46
CA ARG A 851 -11.70 17.50 2.01
C ARG A 851 -11.19 18.41 3.11
N GLY A 852 -10.43 19.44 2.73
CA GLY A 852 -10.10 20.51 3.67
C GLY A 852 -11.05 21.68 3.47
N ILE A 853 -11.74 22.05 4.55
CA ILE A 853 -12.68 23.17 4.58
C ILE A 853 -12.21 24.16 5.64
N TYR A 854 -12.06 25.42 5.26
CA TYR A 854 -11.55 26.47 6.14
C TYR A 854 -12.42 27.71 6.08
N TRP A 855 -12.67 28.34 7.22
CA TRP A 855 -13.38 29.62 7.24
C TRP A 855 -12.49 30.79 6.82
N ALA A 856 -13.12 31.85 6.31
CA ALA A 856 -12.52 33.16 6.20
C ALA A 856 -13.00 34.09 7.34
N ALA A 857 -12.32 35.21 7.54
CA ALA A 857 -12.54 36.11 8.68
C ALA A 857 -13.91 36.82 8.67
N CYS A 858 -14.45 37.05 7.48
CA CYS A 858 -15.71 37.76 7.24
C CYS A 858 -16.59 37.00 6.24
N VAL A 859 -17.88 37.35 6.21
CA VAL A 859 -18.85 36.88 5.19
C VAL A 859 -19.48 38.03 4.42
N ASN A 860 -19.78 37.78 3.14
CA ASN A 860 -20.67 38.63 2.36
C ASN A 860 -22.14 38.27 2.60
N LYS A 861 -22.95 39.25 3.01
CA LYS A 861 -24.39 39.12 3.30
C LYS A 861 -25.23 38.67 2.09
N GLU A 862 -24.88 39.07 0.87
CA GLU A 862 -25.65 38.71 -0.33
C GLU A 862 -25.48 37.25 -0.74
N ALA A 863 -24.43 36.61 -0.24
CA ALA A 863 -23.96 35.36 -0.80
C ALA A 863 -23.91 34.21 0.23
N ASN A 864 -23.80 34.49 1.54
CA ASN A 864 -23.50 33.48 2.58
C ASN A 864 -22.20 32.70 2.29
N LEU A 865 -21.24 33.38 1.66
CA LEU A 865 -20.02 32.78 1.12
C LEU A 865 -18.81 33.22 1.95
N SER A 866 -18.20 32.31 2.70
CA SER A 866 -16.84 32.50 3.23
C SER A 866 -16.14 31.15 3.41
N GLY A 867 -14.95 31.02 2.84
CA GLY A 867 -14.08 29.88 3.11
C GLY A 867 -13.41 29.24 1.90
N LEU A 868 -12.44 28.38 2.20
CA LEU A 868 -11.60 27.65 1.24
C LEU A 868 -11.94 26.16 1.29
N VAL A 869 -12.12 25.52 0.13
CA VAL A 869 -12.32 24.07 0.00
C VAL A 869 -11.28 23.46 -0.94
N PHE A 870 -10.76 22.29 -0.60
CA PHE A 870 -9.94 21.46 -1.50
C PHE A 870 -10.13 19.97 -1.25
N SER A 871 -9.98 19.14 -2.30
CA SER A 871 -10.20 17.68 -2.24
C SER A 871 -9.18 16.92 -3.11
N PRO A 872 -8.98 15.58 -2.95
CA PRO A 872 -8.09 14.73 -3.75
C PRO A 872 -8.37 14.77 -5.25
N SER A 873 -9.66 14.84 -5.61
CA SER A 873 -10.18 14.79 -6.98
C SER A 873 -10.27 16.16 -7.66
N SER A 874 -10.11 17.28 -6.95
CA SER A 874 -10.01 18.62 -7.56
C SER A 874 -8.92 18.62 -8.65
N PRO A 875 -9.27 18.62 -9.95
CA PRO A 875 -8.33 18.39 -11.03
C PRO A 875 -7.91 19.70 -11.72
N SER A 876 -6.81 19.58 -12.47
CA SER A 876 -6.54 20.32 -13.71
C SER A 876 -7.71 21.10 -14.34
N THR A 877 -7.44 22.37 -14.67
CA THR A 877 -7.89 23.04 -15.91
C THR A 877 -9.28 22.65 -16.45
N LYS A 878 -10.33 23.29 -15.95
CA LYS A 878 -11.44 23.94 -16.70
C LYS A 878 -12.73 24.07 -15.91
N GLU A 879 -12.85 23.44 -14.74
CA GLU A 879 -13.92 23.75 -13.79
C GLU A 879 -13.33 23.79 -12.37
N ILE A 880 -12.81 24.97 -11.99
CA ILE A 880 -12.87 25.35 -10.58
C ILE A 880 -14.36 25.58 -10.33
N SER A 881 -15.05 24.64 -9.70
CA SER A 881 -16.35 24.93 -9.12
C SER A 881 -16.14 26.00 -8.03
N ASN A 882 -16.36 27.26 -8.40
CA ASN A 882 -16.60 28.44 -7.58
C ASN A 882 -15.98 28.40 -6.17
N VAL A 883 -14.70 28.79 -6.09
CA VAL A 883 -13.98 29.08 -4.83
C VAL A 883 -14.31 30.48 -4.28
N LEU A 884 -15.29 31.18 -4.89
CA LEU A 884 -16.08 32.21 -4.22
C LEU A 884 -17.39 31.56 -3.79
N GLY A 885 -17.35 30.91 -2.62
CA GLY A 885 -18.54 30.56 -1.88
C GLY A 885 -19.35 29.34 -2.28
N ALA A 886 -19.12 28.28 -1.54
CA ALA A 886 -19.80 27.01 -1.70
C ALA A 886 -21.15 26.90 -0.95
N GLY A 887 -21.82 28.02 -0.62
CA GLY A 887 -23.12 27.99 0.06
C GLY A 887 -23.14 27.20 1.38
N PHE A 888 -22.01 27.15 2.11
CA PHE A 888 -21.97 26.46 3.39
C PHE A 888 -22.87 27.17 4.38
N ALA A 889 -23.78 26.42 5.00
CA ALA A 889 -24.50 26.92 6.16
C ALA A 889 -23.50 27.38 7.23
N PHE A 890 -23.70 28.58 7.78
CA PHE A 890 -22.92 29.14 8.89
C PHE A 890 -22.77 28.22 10.10
N ASN A 891 -23.72 27.29 10.23
CA ASN A 891 -23.76 26.28 11.27
C ASN A 891 -22.77 25.13 11.06
N ASN A 892 -22.15 24.99 9.89
CA ASN A 892 -21.07 24.01 9.71
C ASN A 892 -19.89 24.40 10.59
N SER A 893 -19.06 23.43 10.98
CA SER A 893 -17.74 23.76 11.52
C SER A 893 -16.65 23.47 10.50
N CYS A 894 -15.70 24.39 10.39
CA CYS A 894 -14.57 24.30 9.47
C CYS A 894 -13.27 24.59 10.22
N GLY A 895 -12.12 24.24 9.64
CA GLY A 895 -10.82 24.60 10.19
C GLY A 895 -10.54 26.09 10.07
N ILE A 896 -9.47 26.54 10.73
CA ILE A 896 -8.94 27.91 10.60
C ILE A 896 -7.51 27.83 10.09
N LEU A 897 -7.18 28.64 9.08
CA LEU A 897 -5.81 28.91 8.64
C LEU A 897 -5.36 30.23 9.28
N PRO A 898 -4.51 30.20 10.32
CA PRO A 898 -4.00 31.43 10.90
C PRO A 898 -3.06 32.12 9.91
N ILE A 899 -3.25 33.43 9.73
CA ILE A 899 -2.27 34.29 9.07
C ILE A 899 -1.72 35.29 10.07
N LYS A 900 -0.43 35.60 9.99
CA LYS A 900 0.19 36.62 10.82
C LYS A 900 -0.44 38.00 10.56
N GLU A 901 -0.65 38.75 11.65
CA GLU A 901 -1.39 40.03 11.70
C GLU A 901 -0.81 41.15 10.84
#